data_AF-A0A9P9JXJ6-F1
#
_entry.id   AF-A0A9P9JXJ6-F1
#
_cell.length_a   1.000
_cell.length_b   1.000
_cell.length_c   1.000
_cell.angle_alpha   90.00
_cell.angle_beta   90.00
_cell.angle_gamma   90.00
#
_symmetry.space_group_name_H-M   'P 1'
#
loop_
_entity.id
_entity.type
_entity.pdbx_description
1 polymer ?
#
loop_
_entity_poly.entity_id
_entity_poly.type
_entity_poly.pdbx_seq_one_letter_code
_entity_poly.pdbx_strand_id
1 'polypeptide(L)'
;MPKRRHSLDILLEGGRQKKKINESDVSKRISDLGSGRIDITVSFRSSSKAARNDPLPRIDWRSRLQELQGHRKSSTTQSPARISSIVPLDRSPGSADGYERQVQADTMSVDENTQDVESSDLNKEEGRIDDDGDQMDDDDSNRSSVDEFAEFSWLEQIDTVATRYSTEIATCDAKLIRRDQISSAFWIQMEEPSHETSCLGFDLFDRYGRLNREFYEHGFKKGSGAWGSEIDRGDILLFEKISVTPQHRRDGLGTQIVQAILEKIRPKTNRFVAFVSPGYLTDEVDEGGKGEWREHQAISELFFRSLGFRRVGVSSWFAFVDDPSHPSRQLKASDDWNEPDNSYDTACIPQSARQAFASLSNPKLPGDECVSQLQKDMPADFQDASWSAIDEDGNNILHLAAIHAKLEAIQYILSCRRDLASNRNRAGDSPLEALKAKMESIRTRAVHGELTSVCADKFAGFSQRIIACIAALSDSEIFNLDEISPDLINEISSAAEEIKRNPKIQLALHSLRLRYGCTCGECIGGFLSPRMRFALLCQAEIQHDLMRESFYEFQDGPDWVEDNDEELNFLPASVKENLKTNKSMREGFINICGYIAECLKQRRIPNENNVLYIYQKKSSEWPPVTKHYLERGGTVAAVATMLFQKALQQGEYSGDGNHQDVFGDEIVKMPECRNDYEFGFVSGMCGYRRISAVQYVDMFGNPIDKD
;
A
#
# COMPACT_ATOMS: atom_id res chain seq x y z
N MET A 1 -45.27 26.17 -49.65
CA MET A 1 -46.22 25.79 -50.74
C MET A 1 -45.46 25.78 -52.05
N PRO A 2 -45.74 24.93 -53.06
CA PRO A 2 -46.74 23.83 -53.17
C PRO A 2 -46.08 22.43 -53.26
N LYS A 3 -46.63 21.36 -52.66
CA LYS A 3 -47.64 20.40 -53.18
C LYS A 3 -47.31 19.81 -54.56
N ARG A 4 -47.11 18.48 -54.62
CA ARG A 4 -47.95 17.56 -55.43
C ARG A 4 -47.72 16.08 -55.07
N ARG A 5 -48.85 15.43 -54.79
CA ARG A 5 -49.07 13.98 -54.67
C ARG A 5 -49.17 13.36 -56.08
N HIS A 6 -48.88 12.06 -56.19
CA HIS A 6 -49.67 11.16 -57.02
C HIS A 6 -49.87 9.82 -56.29
N SER A 7 -51.11 9.34 -56.33
CA SER A 7 -51.57 8.05 -55.79
C SER A 7 -51.88 7.08 -56.93
N LEU A 8 -52.02 5.79 -56.57
CA LEU A 8 -52.85 4.74 -57.17
C LEU A 8 -52.81 3.56 -56.15
N ASP A 9 -53.85 3.27 -55.36
CA ASP A 9 -55.12 2.56 -55.67
C ASP A 9 -54.88 1.12 -56.19
N ILE A 10 -55.50 0.00 -55.79
CA ILE A 10 -56.71 -0.41 -55.02
C ILE A 10 -56.63 -1.98 -54.96
N LEU A 11 -56.94 -2.72 -53.88
CA LEU A 11 -58.15 -3.55 -53.58
C LEU A 11 -57.68 -4.64 -52.57
N LEU A 12 -58.32 -4.87 -51.41
CA LEU A 12 -59.34 -5.91 -51.24
C LEU A 12 -60.14 -5.69 -49.94
N GLU A 13 -61.41 -6.05 -50.03
CA GLU A 13 -62.50 -5.80 -49.09
C GLU A 13 -62.51 -6.73 -47.86
N GLY A 14 -63.11 -6.26 -46.76
CA GLY A 14 -63.60 -7.15 -45.70
C GLY A 14 -64.03 -6.48 -44.38
N GLY A 15 -65.30 -6.08 -44.29
CA GLY A 15 -66.09 -6.23 -43.04
C GLY A 15 -65.99 -5.15 -41.94
N ARG A 16 -67.03 -4.32 -41.85
CA ARG A 16 -67.30 -3.34 -40.78
C ARG A 16 -67.56 -3.98 -39.40
N GLN A 17 -67.03 -3.36 -38.34
CA GLN A 17 -67.83 -2.93 -37.18
C GLN A 17 -67.25 -1.63 -36.59
N LYS A 18 -67.99 -0.53 -36.74
CA LYS A 18 -67.69 0.77 -36.12
C LYS A 18 -68.13 0.74 -34.65
N LYS A 19 -67.20 0.78 -33.70
CA LYS A 19 -67.44 1.25 -32.33
C LYS A 19 -67.03 2.73 -32.27
N LYS A 20 -68.00 3.62 -32.08
CA LYS A 20 -67.77 5.01 -31.67
C LYS A 20 -67.02 4.97 -30.34
N ILE A 21 -65.78 5.44 -30.31
CA ILE A 21 -65.07 5.79 -29.08
C ILE A 21 -65.20 7.30 -28.93
N ASN A 22 -65.70 7.71 -27.76
CA ASN A 22 -65.88 9.10 -27.36
C ASN A 22 -64.52 9.82 -27.34
N GLU A 23 -64.43 11.01 -27.94
CA GLU A 23 -63.25 11.90 -27.87
C GLU A 23 -62.92 12.36 -26.43
N SER A 24 -63.77 12.06 -25.45
CA SER A 24 -63.50 12.28 -24.03
C SER A 24 -62.65 11.19 -23.36
N ASP A 25 -62.47 10.01 -23.98
CA ASP A 25 -61.65 8.92 -23.42
C ASP A 25 -60.19 8.93 -23.94
N VAL A 26 -59.91 9.68 -25.01
CA VAL A 26 -58.55 9.87 -25.52
C VAL A 26 -57.80 10.93 -24.69
N SER A 27 -58.50 11.96 -24.19
CA SER A 27 -57.90 12.93 -23.26
C SER A 27 -57.70 12.40 -21.84
N LYS A 28 -58.35 11.29 -21.46
CA LYS A 28 -58.12 10.62 -20.16
C LYS A 28 -57.09 9.49 -20.20
N ARG A 29 -56.84 8.89 -21.37
CA ARG A 29 -55.75 7.90 -21.55
C ARG A 29 -54.37 8.51 -21.84
N ILE A 30 -54.29 9.81 -22.11
CA ILE A 30 -53.02 10.54 -22.23
C ILE A 30 -52.60 11.15 -20.88
N SER A 31 -53.49 11.17 -19.87
CA SER A 31 -53.18 11.65 -18.51
C SER A 31 -52.81 10.55 -17.50
N ASP A 32 -52.84 9.27 -17.89
CA ASP A 32 -52.51 8.11 -17.02
C ASP A 32 -51.22 7.35 -17.44
N LEU A 33 -50.46 7.87 -18.40
CA LEU A 33 -49.05 7.48 -18.57
C LEU A 33 -48.22 8.28 -17.55
N GLY A 34 -48.28 7.85 -16.30
CA GLY A 34 -47.42 8.37 -15.24
C GLY A 34 -45.98 8.41 -15.71
N SER A 35 -45.30 9.52 -15.45
CA SER A 35 -43.86 9.67 -15.67
C SER A 35 -43.16 8.40 -15.19
N GLY A 36 -42.64 7.57 -16.10
CA GLY A 36 -42.07 6.27 -15.74
C GLY A 36 -41.03 6.47 -14.65
N ARG A 37 -41.33 5.97 -13.46
CA ARG A 37 -40.46 6.07 -12.30
C ARG A 37 -39.17 5.33 -12.63
N ILE A 38 -38.05 6.02 -12.47
CA ILE A 38 -36.72 5.40 -12.53
C ILE A 38 -36.54 4.62 -11.23
N ASP A 39 -36.12 3.37 -11.34
CA ASP A 39 -35.77 2.52 -10.21
C ASP A 39 -34.26 2.27 -10.20
N ILE A 40 -33.60 2.59 -9.09
CA ILE A 40 -32.16 2.43 -8.93
C ILE A 40 -31.93 1.32 -7.91
N THR A 41 -31.38 0.21 -8.38
CA THR A 41 -31.04 -0.93 -7.53
C THR A 41 -29.54 -0.95 -7.30
N VAL A 42 -29.12 -0.84 -6.04
CA VAL A 42 -27.73 -1.04 -5.60
C VAL A 42 -27.63 -2.43 -4.97
N SER A 43 -26.87 -3.32 -5.62
CA SER A 43 -26.61 -4.68 -5.18
C SER A 43 -25.16 -4.86 -4.77
N PHE A 44 -24.97 -5.55 -3.65
CA PHE A 44 -23.67 -6.09 -3.28
C PHE A 44 -23.62 -7.53 -3.78
N ARG A 45 -22.54 -7.94 -4.43
CA ARG A 45 -22.31 -9.37 -4.68
C ARG A 45 -21.93 -10.00 -3.34
N SER A 46 -22.91 -10.60 -2.67
CA SER A 46 -22.84 -10.97 -1.23
C SER A 46 -22.18 -12.32 -0.95
N SER A 47 -21.50 -12.92 -1.93
CA SER A 47 -20.72 -14.15 -1.74
C SER A 47 -19.33 -13.89 -1.17
N SER A 48 -18.86 -12.65 -1.15
CA SER A 48 -17.57 -12.31 -0.57
C SER A 48 -17.55 -12.55 0.95
N LYS A 49 -16.46 -13.14 1.44
CA LYS A 49 -16.19 -13.27 2.89
C LYS A 49 -16.19 -11.91 3.61
N ALA A 50 -16.02 -10.82 2.85
CA ALA A 50 -15.98 -9.44 3.33
C ALA A 50 -17.27 -8.95 4.00
N ALA A 51 -18.44 -9.37 3.51
CA ALA A 51 -19.73 -8.98 4.13
C ALA A 51 -19.91 -9.53 5.55
N ARG A 52 -19.15 -10.56 5.95
CA ARG A 52 -19.14 -11.09 7.34
C ARG A 52 -18.37 -10.19 8.30
N ASN A 53 -17.61 -9.23 7.78
CA ASN A 53 -16.77 -8.30 8.51
C ASN A 53 -17.39 -6.90 8.61
N ASP A 54 -18.66 -6.74 8.23
CA ASP A 54 -19.41 -5.51 8.49
C ASP A 54 -19.37 -5.20 9.99
N PRO A 55 -19.10 -3.94 10.39
CA PRO A 55 -19.16 -3.56 11.78
C PRO A 55 -20.54 -3.90 12.32
N LEU A 56 -20.58 -4.53 13.50
CA LEU A 56 -21.84 -4.81 14.19
C LEU A 56 -22.68 -3.52 14.18
N PRO A 57 -23.98 -3.59 13.81
CA PRO A 57 -24.82 -2.41 13.73
C PRO A 57 -24.63 -1.59 15.01
N ARG A 58 -24.37 -0.28 14.88
CA ARG A 58 -24.25 0.61 16.04
C ARG A 58 -25.44 0.38 16.95
N ILE A 59 -25.24 -0.44 17.98
CA ILE A 59 -26.23 -0.63 19.01
C ILE A 59 -26.28 0.72 19.70
N ASP A 60 -27.37 1.45 19.52
CA ASP A 60 -27.67 2.57 20.39
C ASP A 60 -27.78 2.00 21.80
N TRP A 61 -26.69 2.10 22.56
CA TRP A 61 -26.59 1.57 23.90
C TRP A 61 -27.68 2.18 24.79
N ARG A 62 -28.22 3.37 24.44
CA ARG A 62 -29.35 4.00 25.13
C ARG A 62 -30.66 3.25 24.89
N SER A 63 -30.91 2.79 23.68
CA SER A 63 -32.05 1.91 23.36
C SER A 63 -31.92 0.55 24.06
N ARG A 64 -30.73 -0.05 24.09
CA ARG A 64 -30.47 -1.31 24.82
C ARG A 64 -30.56 -1.13 26.35
N LEU A 65 -30.14 0.02 26.88
CA LEU A 65 -30.33 0.36 28.29
C LEU A 65 -31.80 0.62 28.63
N GLN A 66 -32.61 1.18 27.72
CA GLN A 66 -34.05 1.30 27.92
C GLN A 66 -34.76 -0.06 27.90
N GLU A 67 -34.33 -1.00 27.05
CA GLU A 67 -34.83 -2.39 27.07
C GLU A 67 -34.42 -3.15 28.34
N LEU A 68 -33.15 -3.01 28.76
CA LEU A 68 -32.62 -3.62 30.00
C LEU A 68 -33.20 -2.97 31.27
N GLN A 69 -33.51 -1.67 31.24
CA GLN A 69 -34.21 -0.97 32.33
C GLN A 69 -35.73 -1.24 32.30
N GLY A 70 -36.30 -1.57 31.14
CA GLY A 70 -37.66 -2.07 31.01
C GLY A 70 -37.83 -3.47 31.61
N HIS A 71 -36.83 -4.34 31.46
CA HIS A 71 -36.83 -5.70 32.03
C HIS A 71 -36.44 -5.74 33.52
N ARG A 72 -35.87 -4.68 34.09
CA ARG A 72 -35.54 -4.57 35.53
C ARG A 72 -36.64 -3.97 36.40
N LYS A 73 -37.79 -3.59 35.85
CA LYS A 73 -38.95 -3.10 36.62
C LYS A 73 -39.95 -4.20 37.04
N SER A 74 -39.66 -5.49 36.79
CA SER A 74 -40.50 -6.61 37.25
C SER A 74 -39.90 -7.49 38.34
N SER A 75 -38.82 -7.08 39.01
CA SER A 75 -38.31 -7.81 40.19
C SER A 75 -37.80 -6.86 41.28
N THR A 76 -38.76 -6.33 42.03
CA THR A 76 -38.54 -5.74 43.35
C THR A 76 -38.10 -6.84 44.31
N THR A 77 -36.95 -6.71 44.99
CA THR A 77 -36.89 -6.50 46.45
C THR A 77 -35.47 -6.56 47.03
N GLN A 78 -35.22 -5.56 47.88
CA GLN A 78 -34.30 -5.48 49.03
C GLN A 78 -32.85 -4.97 48.84
N SER A 79 -32.55 -4.05 49.78
CA SER A 79 -31.53 -3.00 49.79
C SER A 79 -30.12 -3.43 50.21
N PRO A 80 -29.10 -2.57 50.00
CA PRO A 80 -27.70 -2.82 50.33
C PRO A 80 -27.23 -2.17 51.65
N ALA A 81 -26.25 -2.79 52.31
CA ALA A 81 -25.35 -2.16 53.28
C ALA A 81 -23.91 -2.35 52.74
N ARG A 82 -23.27 -1.29 52.24
CA ARG A 82 -22.33 -0.36 52.92
C ARG A 82 -20.91 -0.95 53.19
N ILE A 83 -19.96 -0.38 52.43
CA ILE A 83 -18.69 0.26 52.86
C ILE A 83 -17.35 -0.53 52.72
N SER A 84 -16.47 0.14 51.93
CA SER A 84 -15.00 0.31 51.98
C SER A 84 -14.01 -0.82 51.65
N SER A 85 -13.32 -0.61 50.52
CA SER A 85 -11.85 -0.48 50.35
C SER A 85 -10.91 -0.97 51.45
N ILE A 86 -9.86 -1.71 51.05
CA ILE A 86 -8.41 -1.52 51.36
C ILE A 86 -7.60 -2.57 50.54
N VAL A 87 -6.38 -2.18 50.12
CA VAL A 87 -5.32 -2.95 49.40
C VAL A 87 -4.15 -3.18 50.40
N PRO A 88 -3.07 -3.94 50.14
CA PRO A 88 -2.83 -5.37 49.83
C PRO A 88 -1.96 -6.10 50.91
N LEU A 89 -1.67 -7.42 50.78
CA LEU A 89 -0.34 -8.07 50.97
C LEU A 89 -0.41 -9.61 51.13
N ASP A 90 0.29 -10.29 50.21
CA ASP A 90 1.30 -11.36 50.38
C ASP A 90 1.04 -12.70 51.15
N ARG A 91 1.55 -13.78 50.52
CA ARG A 91 1.93 -15.14 50.99
C ARG A 91 0.92 -16.30 51.12
N SER A 92 1.17 -17.33 50.30
CA SER A 92 0.80 -18.77 50.36
C SER A 92 1.32 -19.48 51.63
N PRO A 93 1.17 -20.82 51.86
CA PRO A 93 0.51 -21.90 51.09
C PRO A 93 -0.33 -22.92 51.95
N GLY A 94 -1.04 -23.88 51.31
CA GLY A 94 -1.33 -25.19 51.94
C GLY A 94 -2.69 -25.87 51.69
N SER A 95 -2.65 -26.93 50.86
CA SER A 95 -3.32 -28.25 50.94
C SER A 95 -4.85 -28.47 50.99
N ALA A 96 -5.27 -29.28 50.01
CA ALA A 96 -6.01 -30.56 50.11
C ALA A 96 -7.56 -30.60 50.10
N ASP A 97 -8.01 -31.64 49.38
CA ASP A 97 -9.34 -32.26 49.22
C ASP A 97 -10.33 -31.50 48.31
N GLY A 98 -10.88 -32.04 47.22
CA GLY A 98 -11.03 -33.41 46.75
C GLY A 98 -12.51 -33.62 46.36
N TYR A 99 -12.84 -33.82 45.08
CA TYR A 99 -14.05 -34.55 44.63
C TYR A 99 -13.95 -34.93 43.14
N GLU A 100 -13.87 -36.23 42.93
CA GLU A 100 -14.22 -37.05 41.75
C GLU A 100 -15.65 -36.76 41.21
N ARG A 101 -16.12 -37.13 40.00
CA ARG A 101 -15.64 -37.78 38.75
C ARG A 101 -16.89 -37.89 37.82
N GLN A 102 -16.70 -37.87 36.49
CA GLN A 102 -17.36 -38.69 35.43
C GLN A 102 -17.46 -37.91 34.11
N VAL A 103 -16.59 -38.14 33.11
CA VAL A 103 -16.50 -39.28 32.15
C VAL A 103 -17.56 -39.20 31.04
N GLN A 104 -17.11 -38.92 29.81
CA GLN A 104 -17.21 -39.87 28.70
C GLN A 104 -16.22 -39.50 27.58
N ALA A 105 -15.27 -40.40 27.38
CA ALA A 105 -14.51 -40.56 26.16
C ALA A 105 -15.09 -41.79 25.46
N ASP A 106 -15.10 -41.78 24.13
CA ASP A 106 -15.01 -43.02 23.35
C ASP A 106 -13.89 -42.83 22.32
N THR A 107 -13.06 -43.87 22.28
CA THR A 107 -11.77 -43.98 21.61
C THR A 107 -11.83 -45.03 20.49
N MET A 108 -10.76 -45.03 19.67
CA MET A 108 -10.21 -46.14 18.88
C MET A 108 -10.80 -46.31 17.46
N SER A 109 -10.04 -46.61 16.41
CA SER A 109 -8.65 -47.08 16.30
C SER A 109 -8.10 -46.87 14.89
N VAL A 110 -6.77 -46.82 14.85
CA VAL A 110 -5.82 -46.89 13.74
C VAL A 110 -5.93 -48.22 12.98
N ASP A 111 -5.61 -48.20 11.68
CA ASP A 111 -4.85 -49.28 11.03
C ASP A 111 -3.93 -48.67 9.96
N GLU A 112 -2.61 -48.83 10.18
CA GLU A 112 -1.53 -48.64 9.22
C GLU A 112 -1.20 -49.99 8.57
N ASN A 113 -0.89 -50.00 7.26
CA ASN A 113 0.36 -50.64 6.79
C ASN A 113 0.65 -50.36 5.30
N THR A 114 1.77 -49.64 5.12
CA THR A 114 2.86 -49.78 4.13
C THR A 114 2.75 -50.76 2.96
N GLN A 115 3.21 -50.32 1.77
CA GLN A 115 4.47 -50.83 1.17
C GLN A 115 4.96 -50.02 -0.04
N ASP A 116 6.28 -49.82 -0.07
CA ASP A 116 7.12 -49.17 -1.09
C ASP A 116 7.20 -49.94 -2.42
N VAL A 117 7.36 -49.23 -3.55
CA VAL A 117 8.24 -49.65 -4.67
C VAL A 117 8.78 -48.41 -5.42
N GLU A 118 10.10 -48.38 -5.62
CA GLU A 118 10.87 -47.40 -6.39
C GLU A 118 10.83 -47.59 -7.93
N SER A 119 11.15 -46.49 -8.63
CA SER A 119 12.01 -46.38 -9.83
C SER A 119 11.45 -46.45 -11.26
N SER A 120 11.77 -45.35 -11.98
CA SER A 120 12.16 -45.17 -13.40
C SER A 120 11.27 -45.68 -14.55
N ASP A 121 10.89 -44.77 -15.46
CA ASP A 121 11.48 -44.76 -16.81
C ASP A 121 11.05 -43.55 -17.66
N LEU A 122 12.01 -43.05 -18.44
CA LEU A 122 11.87 -42.03 -19.48
C LEU A 122 11.32 -42.67 -20.77
N ASN A 123 10.35 -42.04 -21.45
CA ASN A 123 10.48 -41.59 -22.85
C ASN A 123 9.18 -41.03 -23.44
N LYS A 124 9.35 -39.88 -24.11
CA LYS A 124 8.78 -39.40 -25.38
C LYS A 124 7.49 -40.06 -25.90
N GLU A 125 6.52 -39.22 -26.27
CA GLU A 125 6.04 -39.19 -27.65
C GLU A 125 5.44 -37.83 -28.03
N GLU A 126 5.88 -37.30 -29.17
CA GLU A 126 5.30 -36.18 -29.89
C GLU A 126 3.96 -36.63 -30.51
N GLY A 127 2.91 -35.84 -30.33
CA GLY A 127 1.62 -36.01 -31.00
C GLY A 127 1.06 -34.67 -31.45
N ARG A 128 1.18 -34.40 -32.76
CA ARG A 128 0.35 -33.42 -33.50
C ARG A 128 -1.12 -33.84 -33.49
N ILE A 129 -2.00 -32.89 -33.83
CA ILE A 129 -3.44 -32.98 -34.25
C ILE A 129 -4.33 -32.27 -33.21
N ASP A 130 -5.23 -31.31 -33.50
CA ASP A 130 -5.68 -30.67 -34.74
C ASP A 130 -6.27 -29.29 -34.42
N ASP A 131 -6.30 -28.47 -35.47
CA ASP A 131 -6.95 -27.17 -35.64
C ASP A 131 -8.47 -27.37 -35.73
N ASP A 132 -9.21 -27.00 -34.68
CA ASP A 132 -10.67 -26.84 -34.73
C ASP A 132 -11.00 -25.41 -34.25
N GLY A 133 -11.33 -24.57 -35.22
CA GLY A 133 -11.86 -23.24 -35.01
C GLY A 133 -13.31 -23.30 -34.54
N ASP A 134 -13.52 -23.11 -33.24
CA ASP A 134 -14.83 -22.82 -32.69
C ASP A 134 -15.08 -21.31 -32.69
N GLN A 135 -15.93 -20.89 -33.63
CA GLN A 135 -16.69 -19.65 -33.54
C GLN A 135 -17.56 -19.73 -32.29
N MET A 136 -17.17 -19.02 -31.22
CA MET A 136 -18.08 -18.75 -30.12
C MET A 136 -19.04 -17.65 -30.55
N ASP A 137 -20.30 -18.04 -30.76
CA ASP A 137 -21.43 -17.13 -30.85
C ASP A 137 -21.60 -16.43 -29.49
N ASP A 138 -21.48 -15.11 -29.49
CA ASP A 138 -21.80 -14.22 -28.37
C ASP A 138 -23.31 -14.27 -28.07
N ASP A 139 -23.72 -15.13 -27.14
CA ASP A 139 -25.03 -15.07 -26.46
C ASP A 139 -24.86 -14.36 -25.10
N ASP A 140 -24.81 -13.02 -25.18
CA ASP A 140 -24.68 -12.05 -24.08
C ASP A 140 -26.01 -11.87 -23.31
N SER A 141 -26.58 -12.96 -22.80
CA SER A 141 -27.87 -12.92 -22.07
C SER A 141 -27.82 -13.50 -20.65
N ASN A 142 -26.64 -13.85 -20.15
CA ASN A 142 -26.48 -14.35 -18.78
C ASN A 142 -25.25 -13.74 -18.09
N ARG A 143 -25.33 -12.44 -17.72
CA ARG A 143 -24.43 -11.80 -16.73
C ARG A 143 -24.46 -12.65 -15.47
N SER A 144 -23.51 -13.58 -15.38
CA SER A 144 -23.54 -14.67 -14.42
C SER A 144 -23.51 -14.14 -13.00
N SER A 145 -24.27 -14.78 -12.11
CA SER A 145 -24.26 -14.54 -10.66
C SER A 145 -22.95 -14.95 -9.97
N VAL A 146 -21.86 -15.07 -10.72
CA VAL A 146 -20.54 -15.44 -10.22
C VAL A 146 -19.83 -14.15 -9.81
N ASP A 147 -19.52 -14.09 -8.53
CA ASP A 147 -18.73 -13.01 -7.93
C ASP A 147 -17.26 -13.28 -8.23
N GLU A 148 -16.74 -12.65 -9.28
CA GLU A 148 -15.35 -12.77 -9.72
C GLU A 148 -14.35 -12.34 -8.63
N PHE A 149 -14.79 -11.55 -7.66
CA PHE A 149 -13.97 -11.07 -6.55
C PHE A 149 -14.18 -11.86 -5.25
N ALA A 150 -14.87 -13.00 -5.28
CA ALA A 150 -15.20 -13.78 -4.07
C ALA A 150 -13.95 -14.29 -3.31
N GLU A 151 -12.79 -14.35 -3.96
CA GLU A 151 -11.52 -14.72 -3.35
C GLU A 151 -10.96 -13.64 -2.40
N PHE A 152 -11.25 -12.37 -2.67
CA PHE A 152 -10.80 -11.24 -1.87
C PHE A 152 -11.72 -11.01 -0.66
N SER A 153 -11.34 -11.54 0.50
CA SER A 153 -12.15 -11.42 1.72
C SER A 153 -12.27 -10.01 2.29
N TRP A 154 -11.55 -9.04 1.72
CA TRP A 154 -11.50 -7.64 2.13
C TRP A 154 -12.16 -6.70 1.11
N LEU A 155 -12.67 -7.23 -0.02
CA LEU A 155 -13.25 -6.45 -1.11
C LEU A 155 -14.73 -6.84 -1.32
N GLU A 156 -15.62 -5.85 -1.46
CA GLU A 156 -17.01 -6.05 -1.85
C GLU A 156 -17.30 -5.31 -3.17
N GLN A 157 -17.68 -6.05 -4.21
CA GLN A 157 -18.17 -5.48 -5.47
C GLN A 157 -19.60 -4.93 -5.29
N ILE A 158 -19.81 -3.73 -5.81
CA ILE A 158 -21.06 -2.98 -5.78
C ILE A 158 -21.48 -2.69 -7.20
N ASP A 159 -22.57 -3.32 -7.62
CA ASP A 159 -23.18 -3.06 -8.92
C ASP A 159 -24.43 -2.21 -8.71
N THR A 160 -24.58 -1.18 -9.53
CA THR A 160 -25.80 -0.37 -9.55
C THR A 160 -26.40 -0.37 -10.94
N VAL A 161 -27.70 -0.67 -11.01
CA VAL A 161 -28.47 -0.65 -12.25
C VAL A 161 -29.66 0.28 -12.07
N ALA A 162 -29.77 1.27 -12.96
CA ALA A 162 -30.94 2.12 -13.07
C ALA A 162 -31.83 1.62 -14.22
N THR A 163 -33.10 1.35 -13.92
CA THR A 163 -34.06 0.88 -14.92
C THR A 163 -35.25 1.82 -15.06
N ARG A 164 -35.80 1.87 -16.27
CA ARG A 164 -37.07 2.56 -16.58
C ARG A 164 -37.90 1.67 -17.47
N TYR A 165 -39.11 1.34 -17.02
CA TYR A 165 -39.97 0.35 -17.69
C TYR A 165 -39.26 -0.99 -17.96
N SER A 166 -38.44 -1.44 -17.01
CA SER A 166 -37.61 -2.65 -17.11
C SER A 166 -36.48 -2.62 -18.16
N THR A 167 -36.23 -1.46 -18.77
CA THR A 167 -35.04 -1.23 -19.61
C THR A 167 -33.93 -0.64 -18.76
N GLU A 168 -32.73 -1.23 -18.83
CA GLU A 168 -31.50 -0.67 -18.24
C GLU A 168 -31.13 0.64 -18.97
N ILE A 169 -30.98 1.73 -18.21
CA ILE A 169 -30.69 3.05 -18.76
C ILE A 169 -29.39 3.66 -18.22
N ALA A 170 -28.86 3.12 -17.13
CA ALA A 170 -27.55 3.46 -16.59
C ALA A 170 -27.02 2.35 -15.68
N THR A 171 -25.70 2.23 -15.60
CA THR A 171 -24.97 1.30 -14.73
C THR A 171 -23.83 1.99 -14.00
N CYS A 172 -23.42 1.42 -12.87
CA CYS A 172 -22.20 1.82 -12.18
C CYS A 172 -21.55 0.63 -11.48
N ASP A 173 -20.24 0.56 -11.59
CA ASP A 173 -19.37 -0.41 -10.93
C ASP A 173 -18.53 0.32 -9.88
N ALA A 174 -18.60 -0.16 -8.64
CA ALA A 174 -17.87 0.39 -7.51
C ALA A 174 -17.39 -0.73 -6.58
N LYS A 175 -16.38 -0.45 -5.77
CA LYS A 175 -15.78 -1.42 -4.83
C LYS A 175 -15.67 -0.81 -3.44
N LEU A 176 -16.03 -1.58 -2.41
CA LEU A 176 -15.77 -1.25 -1.01
C LEU A 176 -14.60 -2.11 -0.50
N ILE A 177 -13.51 -1.46 -0.10
CA ILE A 177 -12.22 -2.06 0.22
C ILE A 177 -11.93 -1.85 1.71
N ARG A 178 -11.76 -2.95 2.44
CA ARG A 178 -11.43 -2.98 3.88
C ARG A 178 -9.92 -2.83 4.08
N ARG A 179 -9.41 -1.61 3.84
CA ARG A 179 -7.97 -1.31 3.85
C ARG A 179 -7.23 -1.81 5.10
N ASP A 180 -7.83 -1.69 6.28
CA ASP A 180 -7.20 -2.10 7.54
C ASP A 180 -6.89 -3.62 7.57
N GLN A 181 -7.62 -4.44 6.80
CA GLN A 181 -7.38 -5.89 6.69
C GLN A 181 -6.20 -6.25 5.78
N ILE A 182 -5.75 -5.31 4.95
CA ILE A 182 -4.70 -5.52 3.95
C ILE A 182 -3.52 -4.58 4.12
N SER A 183 -3.46 -3.76 5.18
CA SER A 183 -2.47 -2.69 5.33
C SER A 183 -1.03 -3.21 5.24
N SER A 184 -0.72 -4.38 5.79
CA SER A 184 0.62 -4.97 5.73
C SER A 184 1.06 -5.43 4.33
N ALA A 185 0.10 -5.59 3.41
CA ALA A 185 0.27 -6.12 2.05
C ALA A 185 -0.40 -5.22 0.99
N PHE A 186 -0.64 -3.94 1.31
CA PHE A 186 -1.65 -3.12 0.64
C PHE A 186 -1.46 -3.05 -0.88
N TRP A 187 -0.26 -2.73 -1.37
CA TRP A 187 0.00 -2.67 -2.81
C TRP A 187 -0.19 -4.01 -3.52
N ILE A 188 0.24 -5.12 -2.91
CA ILE A 188 0.11 -6.45 -3.53
C ILE A 188 -1.37 -6.82 -3.64
N GLN A 189 -2.15 -6.54 -2.59
CA GLN A 189 -3.59 -6.80 -2.57
C GLN A 189 -4.36 -5.86 -3.51
N MET A 190 -3.91 -4.62 -3.72
CA MET A 190 -4.57 -3.67 -4.62
C MET A 190 -4.20 -3.89 -6.11
N GLU A 191 -3.09 -4.58 -6.41
CA GLU A 191 -2.65 -4.85 -7.79
C GLU A 191 -3.55 -5.88 -8.50
N GLU A 192 -3.97 -6.92 -7.79
CA GLU A 192 -4.63 -8.10 -8.37
C GLU A 192 -6.08 -7.88 -8.85
N PRO A 193 -6.95 -7.12 -8.15
CA PRO A 193 -8.39 -7.10 -8.47
C PRO A 193 -8.76 -6.36 -9.76
N SER A 194 -8.26 -5.14 -9.97
CA SER A 194 -8.57 -4.34 -11.17
C SER A 194 -7.47 -3.33 -11.48
N HIS A 195 -7.47 -2.81 -12.71
CA HIS A 195 -6.56 -1.74 -13.10
C HIS A 195 -6.75 -0.49 -12.23
N GLU A 196 -8.01 -0.14 -11.92
CA GLU A 196 -8.34 1.02 -11.10
C GLU A 196 -7.92 0.85 -9.64
N THR A 197 -8.01 -0.36 -9.06
CA THR A 197 -7.48 -0.61 -7.71
C THR A 197 -5.96 -0.49 -7.71
N SER A 198 -5.28 -1.03 -8.72
CA SER A 198 -3.83 -0.92 -8.89
C SER A 198 -3.41 0.56 -8.96
N CYS A 199 -3.97 1.32 -9.90
CA CYS A 199 -3.67 2.75 -10.06
C CYS A 199 -3.91 3.53 -8.78
N LEU A 200 -5.06 3.33 -8.10
CA LEU A 200 -5.33 4.01 -6.84
C LEU A 200 -4.24 3.72 -5.81
N GLY A 201 -3.87 2.45 -5.67
CA GLY A 201 -2.88 1.97 -4.72
C GLY A 201 -1.50 2.60 -4.96
N PHE A 202 -1.02 2.60 -6.21
CA PHE A 202 0.33 3.06 -6.56
C PHE A 202 0.46 4.57 -6.81
N ASP A 203 -0.63 5.27 -7.12
CA ASP A 203 -0.61 6.71 -7.37
C ASP A 203 -0.68 7.52 -6.07
N LEU A 204 -1.56 7.12 -5.14
CA LEU A 204 -1.85 7.92 -3.94
C LEU A 204 -1.18 7.41 -2.68
N PHE A 205 -1.02 6.10 -2.54
CA PHE A 205 -0.67 5.50 -1.27
C PHE A 205 0.73 4.90 -1.28
N ASP A 206 1.32 4.79 -0.10
CA ASP A 206 2.51 3.98 0.13
C ASP A 206 2.16 2.49 0.24
N ARG A 207 3.18 1.64 0.41
CA ARG A 207 3.01 0.18 0.49
C ARG A 207 2.11 -0.30 1.63
N TYR A 208 1.74 0.58 2.55
CA TYR A 208 0.90 0.31 3.70
C TYR A 208 -0.49 0.97 3.61
N GLY A 209 -0.83 1.60 2.49
CA GLY A 209 -2.14 2.25 2.31
C GLY A 209 -2.26 3.64 2.96
N ARG A 210 -1.12 4.29 3.27
CA ARG A 210 -1.07 5.66 3.79
C ARG A 210 -0.84 6.64 2.66
N LEU A 211 -1.52 7.78 2.71
CA LEU A 211 -1.40 8.82 1.68
C LEU A 211 0.05 9.28 1.58
N ASN A 212 0.57 9.35 0.36
CA ASN A 212 1.91 9.86 0.11
C ASN A 212 2.02 11.31 0.62
N ARG A 213 3.04 11.58 1.44
CA ARG A 213 3.24 12.86 2.15
C ARG A 213 3.25 14.08 1.23
N GLU A 214 3.66 13.90 -0.01
CA GLU A 214 3.65 14.97 -1.01
C GLU A 214 2.25 15.56 -1.26
N PHE A 215 1.18 14.80 -1.03
CA PHE A 215 -0.19 15.27 -1.23
C PHE A 215 -0.76 16.07 -0.06
N TYR A 216 -0.03 16.23 1.05
CA TYR A 216 -0.48 17.07 2.16
C TYR A 216 0.58 17.96 2.81
N GLU A 217 1.88 17.63 2.71
CA GLU A 217 2.95 18.43 3.29
C GLU A 217 3.63 19.35 2.27
N HIS A 218 3.78 18.88 1.02
CA HIS A 218 4.60 19.57 0.03
C HIS A 218 3.96 20.89 -0.42
N GLY A 219 4.79 21.92 -0.64
CA GLY A 219 4.32 23.29 -0.87
C GLY A 219 3.41 23.48 -2.10
N PHE A 220 3.59 22.66 -3.13
CA PHE A 220 2.80 22.68 -4.37
C PHE A 220 1.89 21.45 -4.51
N LYS A 221 2.46 20.24 -4.53
CA LYS A 221 1.76 18.95 -4.66
C LYS A 221 0.59 18.68 -3.71
N LYS A 222 0.49 19.37 -2.57
CA LYS A 222 -0.71 19.29 -1.71
C LYS A 222 -1.96 19.93 -2.31
N GLY A 223 -1.84 20.60 -3.47
CA GLY A 223 -2.97 21.20 -4.19
C GLY A 223 -3.69 22.21 -3.31
N SER A 224 -5.00 22.01 -3.11
CA SER A 224 -5.82 22.85 -2.23
C SER A 224 -5.47 22.72 -0.74
N GLY A 225 -4.74 21.68 -0.34
CA GLY A 225 -4.43 21.37 1.06
C GLY A 225 -5.65 20.94 1.87
N ALA A 226 -6.73 20.52 1.21
CA ALA A 226 -7.97 20.09 1.86
C ALA A 226 -7.90 18.68 2.47
N TRP A 227 -6.82 17.95 2.19
CA TRP A 227 -6.60 16.57 2.59
C TRP A 227 -5.27 16.44 3.33
N GLY A 228 -5.25 15.55 4.31
CA GLY A 228 -4.10 15.21 5.14
C GLY A 228 -4.08 13.73 5.53
N SER A 229 -3.32 13.42 6.58
CA SER A 229 -3.14 12.05 7.09
C SER A 229 -4.43 11.44 7.65
N GLU A 230 -5.53 12.18 7.75
CA GLU A 230 -6.83 11.60 8.07
C GLU A 230 -7.31 10.60 7.01
N ILE A 231 -6.84 10.72 5.76
CA ILE A 231 -7.14 9.76 4.70
C ILE A 231 -6.52 8.38 4.99
N ASP A 232 -5.48 8.28 5.82
CA ASP A 232 -4.77 7.02 6.12
C ASP A 232 -5.65 6.00 6.85
N ARG A 233 -6.85 6.38 7.33
CA ARG A 233 -7.74 5.53 8.12
C ARG A 233 -9.14 5.39 7.53
N GLY A 234 -9.73 4.21 7.72
CA GLY A 234 -11.08 3.86 7.28
C GLY A 234 -11.10 3.12 5.93
N ASP A 235 -12.28 2.67 5.53
CA ASP A 235 -12.45 1.91 4.30
C ASP A 235 -12.34 2.81 3.06
N ILE A 236 -12.05 2.20 1.92
CA ILE A 236 -11.98 2.87 0.62
C ILE A 236 -13.24 2.49 -0.17
N LEU A 237 -13.98 3.48 -0.66
CA LEU A 237 -15.01 3.29 -1.67
C LEU A 237 -14.47 3.76 -3.02
N LEU A 238 -14.22 2.87 -3.96
CA LEU A 238 -13.73 3.21 -5.29
C LEU A 238 -14.88 3.19 -6.30
N PHE A 239 -15.10 4.30 -7.01
CA PHE A 239 -15.94 4.33 -8.21
C PHE A 239 -15.05 4.09 -9.44
N GLU A 240 -15.32 3.03 -10.19
CA GLU A 240 -14.52 2.68 -11.38
C GLU A 240 -15.21 3.13 -12.66
N LYS A 241 -16.49 2.76 -12.82
CA LYS A 241 -17.21 2.98 -14.08
C LYS A 241 -18.62 3.47 -13.81
N ILE A 242 -19.04 4.51 -14.52
CA ILE A 242 -20.43 4.98 -14.55
C ILE A 242 -20.81 5.16 -16.02
N SER A 243 -21.86 4.47 -16.46
CA SER A 243 -22.40 4.60 -17.82
C SER A 243 -23.86 5.05 -17.77
N VAL A 244 -24.21 6.02 -18.64
CA VAL A 244 -25.58 6.51 -18.82
C VAL A 244 -25.90 6.54 -20.31
N THR A 245 -26.96 5.83 -20.68
CA THR A 245 -27.42 5.76 -22.08
C THR A 245 -27.66 7.17 -22.66
N PRO A 246 -27.28 7.42 -23.93
CA PRO A 246 -27.33 8.76 -24.53
C PRO A 246 -28.67 9.51 -24.36
N GLN A 247 -29.78 8.80 -24.45
CA GLN A 247 -31.14 9.35 -24.40
C GLN A 247 -31.55 9.82 -22.99
N HIS A 248 -30.82 9.39 -21.97
CA HIS A 248 -31.08 9.68 -20.55
C HIS A 248 -29.96 10.49 -19.89
N ARG A 249 -29.01 10.99 -20.67
CA ARG A 249 -27.97 11.91 -20.19
C ARG A 249 -28.61 13.25 -19.80
N ARG A 250 -28.00 13.93 -18.83
CA ARG A 250 -28.47 15.22 -18.28
C ARG A 250 -29.81 15.16 -17.52
N ASP A 251 -30.37 13.96 -17.30
CA ASP A 251 -31.55 13.74 -16.42
C ASP A 251 -31.19 13.65 -14.92
N GLY A 252 -29.93 13.86 -14.56
CA GLY A 252 -29.43 13.75 -13.18
C GLY A 252 -29.24 12.30 -12.68
N LEU A 253 -29.29 11.31 -13.57
CA LEU A 253 -29.14 9.89 -13.22
C LEU A 253 -27.81 9.56 -12.54
N GLY A 254 -26.69 10.05 -13.08
CA GLY A 254 -25.37 9.81 -12.47
C GLY A 254 -25.30 10.32 -11.03
N THR A 255 -25.88 11.50 -10.75
CA THR A 255 -25.99 12.04 -9.39
C THR A 255 -26.80 11.12 -8.47
N GLN A 256 -27.95 10.63 -8.94
CA GLN A 256 -28.80 9.73 -8.16
C GLN A 256 -28.10 8.39 -7.88
N ILE A 257 -27.34 7.85 -8.83
CA ILE A 257 -26.56 6.62 -8.69
C ILE A 257 -25.48 6.79 -7.61
N VAL A 258 -24.64 7.82 -7.72
CA VAL A 258 -23.57 8.07 -6.74
C VAL A 258 -24.15 8.28 -5.34
N GLN A 259 -25.24 9.04 -5.21
CA GLN A 259 -25.94 9.24 -3.93
C GLN A 259 -26.50 7.93 -3.36
N ALA A 260 -27.13 7.11 -4.19
CA ALA A 260 -27.66 5.82 -3.77
C ALA A 260 -26.57 4.87 -3.26
N ILE A 261 -25.41 4.83 -3.93
CA ILE A 261 -24.25 4.05 -3.48
C ILE A 261 -23.72 4.57 -2.14
N LEU A 262 -23.49 5.88 -2.01
CA LEU A 262 -23.02 6.49 -0.76
C LEU A 262 -23.98 6.20 0.41
N GLU A 263 -25.29 6.32 0.19
CA GLU A 263 -26.32 5.98 1.18
C GLU A 263 -26.30 4.51 1.57
N LYS A 264 -26.10 3.61 0.59
CA LYS A 264 -26.06 2.17 0.80
C LYS A 264 -24.84 1.72 1.60
N ILE A 265 -23.72 2.41 1.50
CA ILE A 265 -22.45 2.06 2.16
C ILE A 265 -22.34 2.58 3.59
N ARG A 266 -23.01 3.70 3.94
CA ARG A 266 -23.00 4.23 5.32
C ARG A 266 -23.25 3.18 6.43
N PRO A 267 -24.20 2.22 6.32
CA PRO A 267 -24.37 1.18 7.33
C PRO A 267 -23.33 0.04 7.29
N LYS A 268 -22.54 -0.06 6.20
CA LYS A 268 -21.54 -1.11 5.96
C LYS A 268 -20.19 -0.83 6.57
N THR A 269 -19.94 0.40 7.03
CA THR A 269 -18.62 0.82 7.53
C THR A 269 -18.76 1.91 8.58
N ASN A 270 -17.79 1.98 9.49
CA ASN A 270 -17.73 3.05 10.49
C ASN A 270 -17.28 4.39 9.86
N ARG A 271 -16.42 4.33 8.85
CA ARG A 271 -15.83 5.48 8.15
C ARG A 271 -15.31 4.99 6.81
N PHE A 272 -15.57 5.74 5.75
CA PHE A 272 -14.95 5.54 4.46
C PHE A 272 -14.48 6.85 3.84
N VAL A 273 -13.53 6.74 2.92
CA VAL A 273 -13.17 7.77 1.96
C VAL A 273 -13.53 7.23 0.58
N ALA A 274 -14.34 7.97 -0.18
CA ALA A 274 -14.69 7.59 -1.52
C ALA A 274 -13.71 8.22 -2.52
N PHE A 275 -13.21 7.44 -3.46
CA PHE A 275 -12.26 7.83 -4.49
C PHE A 275 -12.82 7.60 -5.89
N VAL A 276 -12.37 8.45 -6.81
CA VAL A 276 -12.59 8.31 -8.24
C VAL A 276 -11.45 8.99 -8.99
N SER A 277 -11.03 8.43 -10.11
CA SER A 277 -10.23 9.14 -11.11
C SER A 277 -11.19 9.59 -12.20
N PRO A 278 -11.65 10.86 -12.22
CA PRO A 278 -12.58 11.30 -13.24
C PRO A 278 -11.99 11.09 -14.63
N GLY A 279 -12.75 10.44 -15.49
CA GLY A 279 -12.36 10.11 -16.85
C GLY A 279 -13.55 10.07 -17.79
N TYR A 280 -13.35 9.50 -18.97
CA TYR A 280 -14.38 9.26 -19.97
C TYR A 280 -14.29 7.83 -20.49
N LEU A 281 -15.40 7.31 -20.99
CA LEU A 281 -15.45 5.97 -21.58
C LEU A 281 -14.90 6.05 -23.01
N THR A 282 -13.78 5.37 -23.27
CA THR A 282 -13.09 5.37 -24.57
C THR A 282 -13.99 4.87 -25.71
N ASP A 283 -14.84 3.90 -25.42
CA ASP A 283 -15.78 3.31 -26.39
C ASP A 283 -16.84 4.30 -26.90
N GLU A 284 -16.97 5.47 -26.25
CA GLU A 284 -17.95 6.51 -26.60
C GLU A 284 -17.33 7.73 -27.30
N VAL A 285 -16.01 7.77 -27.51
CA VAL A 285 -15.30 8.91 -28.10
C VAL A 285 -14.58 8.46 -29.37
N ASP A 286 -14.84 9.14 -30.50
CA ASP A 286 -14.15 8.84 -31.77
C ASP A 286 -12.64 9.16 -31.65
N GLU A 287 -11.78 8.17 -31.88
CA GLU A 287 -10.31 8.27 -31.74
C GLU A 287 -9.64 9.38 -32.60
N GLY A 288 -10.36 9.99 -33.53
CA GLY A 288 -9.86 10.99 -34.48
C GLY A 288 -9.94 12.46 -34.03
N GLY A 289 -10.66 12.78 -32.95
CA GLY A 289 -10.92 14.15 -32.50
C GLY A 289 -9.77 14.75 -31.68
N LYS A 290 -8.78 15.39 -32.31
CA LYS A 290 -7.73 16.14 -31.59
C LYS A 290 -8.35 17.26 -30.73
N GLY A 291 -8.52 17.00 -29.43
CA GLY A 291 -8.98 17.96 -28.43
C GLY A 291 -10.30 17.60 -27.73
N GLU A 292 -11.11 16.68 -28.27
CA GLU A 292 -12.43 16.32 -27.71
C GLU A 292 -12.29 15.63 -26.34
N TRP A 293 -11.23 14.84 -26.13
CA TRP A 293 -10.97 14.17 -24.85
C TRP A 293 -10.86 15.13 -23.65
N ARG A 294 -10.34 16.35 -23.85
CA ARG A 294 -10.23 17.36 -22.78
C ARG A 294 -11.60 17.87 -22.35
N GLU A 295 -12.51 18.03 -23.30
CA GLU A 295 -13.88 18.46 -22.99
C GLU A 295 -14.61 17.36 -22.20
N HIS A 296 -14.46 16.09 -22.61
CA HIS A 296 -15.01 14.96 -21.88
C HIS A 296 -14.44 14.83 -20.46
N GLN A 297 -13.12 14.99 -20.31
CA GLN A 297 -12.44 15.03 -19.01
C GLN A 297 -13.01 16.15 -18.12
N ALA A 298 -13.09 17.39 -18.63
CA ALA A 298 -13.61 18.53 -17.89
C ALA A 298 -15.06 18.34 -17.45
N ILE A 299 -15.90 17.71 -18.27
CA ILE A 299 -17.29 17.39 -17.92
C ILE A 299 -17.34 16.41 -16.74
N SER A 300 -16.50 15.37 -16.75
CA SER A 300 -16.41 14.36 -15.69
C SER A 300 -15.95 14.97 -14.37
N GLU A 301 -14.90 15.80 -14.42
CA GLU A 301 -14.42 16.51 -13.23
C GLU A 301 -15.48 17.45 -12.65
N LEU A 302 -16.15 18.26 -13.49
CA LEU A 302 -17.23 19.15 -13.05
C LEU A 302 -18.38 18.36 -12.41
N PHE A 303 -18.72 17.19 -12.96
CA PHE A 303 -19.73 16.31 -12.41
C PHE A 303 -19.36 15.87 -10.98
N PHE A 304 -18.18 15.29 -10.75
CA PHE A 304 -17.78 14.85 -9.41
C PHE A 304 -17.61 16.02 -8.43
N ARG A 305 -17.09 17.18 -8.88
CA ARG A 305 -17.04 18.38 -8.04
C ARG A 305 -18.43 18.84 -7.59
N SER A 306 -19.43 18.74 -8.46
CA SER A 306 -20.81 19.09 -8.13
C SER A 306 -21.40 18.19 -7.02
N LEU A 307 -20.89 16.96 -6.88
CA LEU A 307 -21.27 16.01 -5.83
C LEU A 307 -20.49 16.19 -4.53
N GLY A 308 -19.54 17.14 -4.48
CA GLY A 308 -18.74 17.44 -3.30
C GLY A 308 -17.40 16.69 -3.24
N PHE A 309 -17.03 15.95 -4.29
CA PHE A 309 -15.67 15.40 -4.40
C PHE A 309 -14.67 16.53 -4.67
N ARG A 310 -13.46 16.41 -4.11
CA ARG A 310 -12.35 17.37 -4.33
C ARG A 310 -11.07 16.62 -4.65
N ARG A 311 -10.21 17.23 -5.46
CA ARG A 311 -8.96 16.61 -5.87
C ARG A 311 -8.02 16.35 -4.68
N VAL A 312 -7.33 15.22 -4.70
CA VAL A 312 -6.30 14.87 -3.69
C VAL A 312 -4.96 15.39 -4.17
N GLY A 313 -4.49 16.47 -3.55
CA GLY A 313 -3.27 17.14 -3.97
C GLY A 313 -3.34 17.63 -5.42
N VAL A 314 -2.31 17.32 -6.20
CA VAL A 314 -2.22 17.55 -7.65
C VAL A 314 -2.44 16.27 -8.47
N SER A 315 -2.90 15.19 -7.83
CA SER A 315 -3.11 13.90 -8.50
C SER A 315 -4.32 13.94 -9.46
N SER A 316 -4.46 12.89 -10.28
CA SER A 316 -5.67 12.63 -11.07
C SER A 316 -6.90 12.28 -10.21
N TRP A 317 -6.69 11.95 -8.94
CA TRP A 317 -7.72 11.39 -8.07
C TRP A 317 -8.51 12.44 -7.30
N PHE A 318 -9.80 12.16 -7.16
CA PHE A 318 -10.74 12.94 -6.36
C PHE A 318 -11.21 12.10 -5.19
N ALA A 319 -11.36 12.74 -4.04
CA ALA A 319 -11.85 12.10 -2.83
C ALA A 319 -13.13 12.78 -2.31
N PHE A 320 -13.90 12.02 -1.54
CA PHE A 320 -15.07 12.46 -0.80
C PHE A 320 -15.11 11.79 0.58
N VAL A 321 -15.52 12.55 1.60
CA VAL A 321 -15.77 12.04 2.94
C VAL A 321 -17.15 12.48 3.41
N ASP A 322 -17.80 11.65 4.22
CA ASP A 322 -19.17 11.90 4.67
C ASP A 322 -19.25 13.01 5.74
N ASP A 323 -18.15 13.28 6.45
CA ASP A 323 -18.06 14.32 7.48
C ASP A 323 -18.25 15.72 6.88
N PRO A 324 -19.38 16.42 7.15
CA PRO A 324 -19.66 17.74 6.59
C PRO A 324 -18.74 18.84 7.15
N SER A 325 -18.06 18.58 8.28
CA SER A 325 -17.12 19.53 8.88
C SER A 325 -15.72 19.47 8.26
N HIS A 326 -15.45 18.46 7.42
CA HIS A 326 -14.17 18.28 6.78
C HIS A 326 -13.81 19.45 5.84
N PRO A 327 -12.54 19.91 5.79
CA PRO A 327 -12.12 21.04 4.96
C PRO A 327 -12.53 20.92 3.47
N SER A 328 -12.41 19.71 2.89
CA SER A 328 -12.83 19.46 1.50
C SER A 328 -14.32 19.71 1.25
N ARG A 329 -15.19 19.57 2.26
CA ARG A 329 -16.62 19.85 2.17
C ARG A 329 -16.94 21.34 2.21
N GLN A 330 -16.03 22.15 2.75
CA GLN A 330 -16.15 23.61 2.80
C GLN A 330 -15.48 24.29 1.58
N LEU A 331 -14.65 23.56 0.85
CA LEU A 331 -13.99 24.04 -0.36
C LEU A 331 -15.00 24.15 -1.51
N LYS A 332 -15.10 25.32 -2.15
CA LYS A 332 -15.93 25.49 -3.34
C LYS A 332 -15.30 24.78 -4.53
N ALA A 333 -16.13 24.28 -5.46
CA ALA A 333 -15.65 23.63 -6.67
C ALA A 333 -14.73 24.52 -7.54
N SER A 334 -14.96 25.84 -7.53
CA SER A 334 -14.11 26.84 -8.22
C SER A 334 -12.75 27.05 -7.58
N ASP A 335 -12.65 26.77 -6.28
CA ASP A 335 -11.45 27.00 -5.47
C ASP A 335 -10.62 25.71 -5.34
N ASP A 336 -11.14 24.60 -5.86
CA ASP A 336 -10.45 23.32 -5.95
C ASP A 336 -9.33 23.36 -6.98
N TRP A 337 -8.30 22.54 -6.77
CA TRP A 337 -7.15 22.54 -7.67
C TRP A 337 -7.57 22.04 -9.06
N ASN A 338 -7.12 22.76 -10.07
CA ASN A 338 -7.24 22.41 -11.48
C ASN A 338 -5.85 22.35 -12.11
N GLU A 339 -5.67 21.40 -13.01
CA GLU A 339 -4.47 21.37 -13.82
C GLU A 339 -4.41 22.65 -14.66
N PRO A 340 -3.27 23.36 -14.70
CA PRO A 340 -3.14 24.55 -15.55
C PRO A 340 -3.44 24.22 -17.00
N ASP A 341 -4.33 24.98 -17.64
CA ASP A 341 -4.65 24.81 -19.06
C ASP A 341 -3.43 25.21 -19.90
N ASN A 342 -2.64 24.21 -20.25
CA ASN A 342 -1.50 24.36 -21.14
C ASN A 342 -1.82 23.60 -22.43
N SER A 343 -2.25 24.36 -23.45
CA SER A 343 -2.21 23.95 -24.84
C SER A 343 -0.73 23.77 -25.24
N TYR A 344 -0.14 22.66 -24.82
CA TYR A 344 1.24 22.33 -25.13
C TYR A 344 1.32 21.96 -26.61
N ASP A 345 1.77 22.91 -27.42
CA ASP A 345 2.03 22.67 -28.83
C ASP A 345 3.47 22.15 -29.00
N THR A 346 3.60 20.84 -29.15
CA THR A 346 4.89 20.18 -29.44
C THR A 346 5.57 20.74 -30.69
N ALA A 347 4.83 21.37 -31.61
CA ALA A 347 5.39 22.01 -32.79
C ALA A 347 6.21 23.27 -32.46
N CYS A 348 6.02 23.86 -31.28
CA CYS A 348 6.71 25.08 -30.85
C CYS A 348 8.09 24.81 -30.22
N ILE A 349 8.47 23.54 -30.00
CA ILE A 349 9.75 23.19 -29.39
C ILE A 349 10.90 23.37 -30.41
N PRO A 350 11.94 24.16 -30.09
CA PRO A 350 13.12 24.29 -30.92
C PRO A 350 13.74 22.93 -31.26
N GLN A 351 14.22 22.77 -32.50
CA GLN A 351 14.82 21.50 -32.96
C GLN A 351 16.03 21.07 -32.11
N SER A 352 16.84 22.05 -31.67
CA SER A 352 17.95 21.87 -30.73
C SER A 352 17.49 21.23 -29.42
N ALA A 353 16.44 21.78 -28.80
CA ALA A 353 15.86 21.24 -27.57
C ALA A 353 15.31 19.83 -27.76
N ARG A 354 14.63 19.55 -28.88
CA ARG A 354 14.16 18.18 -29.20
C ARG A 354 15.30 17.16 -29.30
N GLN A 355 16.42 17.53 -29.91
CA GLN A 355 17.60 16.67 -30.00
C GLN A 355 18.26 16.45 -28.64
N ALA A 356 18.34 17.51 -27.82
CA ALA A 356 18.83 17.43 -26.45
C ALA A 356 17.97 16.49 -25.60
N PHE A 357 16.63 16.61 -25.68
CA PHE A 357 15.70 15.73 -24.97
C PHE A 357 15.91 14.27 -25.37
N ALA A 358 15.96 13.97 -26.68
CA ALA A 358 16.18 12.61 -27.17
C ALA A 358 17.52 12.01 -26.68
N SER A 359 18.56 12.84 -26.60
CA SER A 359 19.89 12.41 -26.14
C SER A 359 19.91 12.11 -24.64
N LEU A 360 19.32 13.00 -23.83
CA LEU A 360 19.26 12.86 -22.38
C LEU A 360 18.38 11.68 -21.94
N SER A 361 17.26 11.46 -22.64
CA SER A 361 16.34 10.36 -22.38
C SER A 361 16.85 9.00 -22.88
N ASN A 362 17.94 8.96 -23.66
CA ASN A 362 18.50 7.71 -24.14
C ASN A 362 19.24 6.97 -23.00
N PRO A 363 18.75 5.79 -22.57
CA PRO A 363 19.37 5.06 -21.46
C PRO A 363 20.77 4.53 -21.82
N LYS A 364 21.05 4.31 -23.12
CA LYS A 364 22.31 3.73 -23.60
C LYS A 364 23.42 4.77 -23.76
N LEU A 365 23.09 6.06 -23.82
CA LEU A 365 24.05 7.12 -24.06
C LEU A 365 24.75 7.54 -22.75
N PRO A 366 26.08 7.45 -22.62
CA PRO A 366 26.79 7.94 -21.44
C PRO A 366 26.61 9.45 -21.20
N GLY A 367 26.82 9.90 -19.95
CA GLY A 367 26.59 11.30 -19.57
C GLY A 367 27.57 12.28 -20.22
N ASP A 368 28.83 11.90 -20.43
CA ASP A 368 29.85 12.68 -21.15
C ASP A 368 29.55 12.79 -22.65
N GLU A 369 29.02 11.73 -23.27
CA GLU A 369 28.49 11.80 -24.63
C GLU A 369 27.26 12.71 -24.71
N CYS A 370 26.38 12.68 -23.70
CA CYS A 370 25.26 13.64 -23.61
C CYS A 370 25.76 15.09 -23.56
N VAL A 371 26.83 15.37 -22.80
CA VAL A 371 27.46 16.71 -22.76
C VAL A 371 27.97 17.11 -24.14
N SER A 372 28.65 16.19 -24.84
CA SER A 372 29.17 16.44 -26.19
C SER A 372 28.04 16.77 -27.17
N GLN A 373 26.90 16.07 -27.07
CA GLN A 373 25.73 16.32 -27.92
C GLN A 373 25.03 17.63 -27.55
N LEU A 374 24.92 17.97 -26.26
CA LEU A 374 24.41 19.27 -25.81
C LEU A 374 25.27 20.43 -26.33
N GLN A 375 26.60 20.32 -26.25
CA GLN A 375 27.52 21.34 -26.77
C GLN A 375 27.42 21.54 -28.28
N LYS A 376 27.04 20.49 -29.02
CA LYS A 376 26.88 20.53 -30.47
C LYS A 376 25.51 21.10 -30.89
N ASP A 377 24.44 20.69 -30.23
CA ASP A 377 23.07 20.97 -30.66
C ASP A 377 22.47 22.21 -30.00
N MET A 378 22.88 22.54 -28.77
CA MET A 378 22.32 23.68 -28.04
C MET A 378 23.03 24.99 -28.42
N PRO A 379 22.29 26.11 -28.47
CA PRO A 379 22.88 27.42 -28.72
C PRO A 379 23.93 27.79 -27.66
N ALA A 380 25.02 28.43 -28.11
CA ALA A 380 26.07 28.93 -27.23
C ALA A 380 25.60 30.08 -26.31
N ASP A 381 24.54 30.79 -26.69
CA ASP A 381 23.86 31.72 -25.79
C ASP A 381 22.95 30.94 -24.84
N PHE A 382 23.34 30.88 -23.56
CA PHE A 382 22.58 30.18 -22.54
C PHE A 382 21.23 30.83 -22.21
N GLN A 383 20.99 32.08 -22.63
CA GLN A 383 19.69 32.73 -22.49
C GLN A 383 18.73 32.46 -23.65
N ASP A 384 19.16 31.70 -24.65
CA ASP A 384 18.28 31.28 -25.74
C ASP A 384 17.10 30.46 -25.20
N ALA A 385 15.92 30.66 -25.80
CA ALA A 385 14.67 30.01 -25.40
C ALA A 385 14.75 28.48 -25.42
N SER A 386 15.64 27.90 -26.24
CA SER A 386 15.90 26.46 -26.30
C SER A 386 16.31 25.86 -24.94
N TRP A 387 17.04 26.61 -24.12
CA TRP A 387 17.48 26.16 -22.78
C TRP A 387 16.34 26.12 -21.76
N SER A 388 15.29 26.92 -21.98
CA SER A 388 14.10 26.98 -21.13
C SER A 388 12.94 26.14 -21.68
N ALA A 389 13.15 25.43 -22.79
CA ALA A 389 12.16 24.54 -23.36
C ALA A 389 11.83 23.39 -22.40
N ILE A 390 10.60 22.91 -22.49
CA ILE A 390 10.06 21.79 -21.69
C ILE A 390 9.48 20.72 -22.62
N ASP A 391 9.43 19.48 -22.14
CA ASP A 391 8.76 18.37 -22.82
C ASP A 391 7.24 18.30 -22.49
N GLU A 392 6.60 17.21 -22.93
CA GLU A 392 5.17 16.96 -22.71
C GLU A 392 4.78 16.77 -21.25
N ASP A 393 5.72 16.46 -20.36
CA ASP A 393 5.52 16.36 -18.92
C ASP A 393 5.94 17.65 -18.20
N GLY A 394 6.36 18.67 -18.95
CA GLY A 394 6.89 19.91 -18.41
C GLY A 394 8.33 19.80 -17.89
N ASN A 395 9.04 18.72 -18.18
CA ASN A 395 10.44 18.55 -17.82
C ASN A 395 11.31 19.44 -18.70
N ASN A 396 12.17 20.24 -18.06
CA ASN A 396 13.29 20.87 -18.77
C ASN A 396 14.46 19.88 -18.92
N ILE A 397 15.51 20.28 -19.64
CA ILE A 397 16.71 19.45 -19.84
C ILE A 397 17.36 18.95 -18.53
N LEU A 398 17.26 19.70 -17.43
CA LEU A 398 17.85 19.31 -16.15
C LEU A 398 17.02 18.22 -15.45
N HIS A 399 15.69 18.25 -15.57
CA HIS A 399 14.83 17.16 -15.13
C HIS A 399 15.18 15.85 -15.86
N LEU A 400 15.30 15.90 -17.20
CA LEU A 400 15.65 14.72 -18.00
C LEU A 400 17.04 14.17 -17.63
N ALA A 401 18.04 15.05 -17.48
CA ALA A 401 19.37 14.65 -17.03
C ALA A 401 19.31 14.00 -15.62
N ALA A 402 18.50 14.52 -14.71
CA ALA A 402 18.31 14.00 -13.36
C ALA A 402 17.63 12.63 -13.36
N ILE A 403 16.44 12.51 -13.96
CA ILE A 403 15.63 11.26 -13.99
C ILE A 403 16.41 10.10 -14.61
N HIS A 404 17.25 10.38 -15.60
CA HIS A 404 18.10 9.38 -16.27
C HIS A 404 19.52 9.27 -15.70
N ALA A 405 19.78 9.87 -14.53
CA ALA A 405 21.03 9.79 -13.77
C ALA A 405 22.30 10.16 -14.58
N LYS A 406 22.21 11.18 -15.44
CA LYS A 406 23.31 11.68 -16.29
C LYS A 406 24.16 12.72 -15.54
N LEU A 407 24.98 12.27 -14.59
CA LEU A 407 25.78 13.13 -13.69
C LEU A 407 26.54 14.25 -14.41
N GLU A 408 27.30 13.92 -15.45
CA GLU A 408 28.14 14.86 -16.20
C GLU A 408 27.29 15.91 -16.91
N ALA A 409 26.13 15.49 -17.46
CA ALA A 409 25.16 16.41 -18.06
C ALA A 409 24.52 17.33 -17.02
N ILE A 410 24.18 16.82 -15.82
CA ILE A 410 23.68 17.63 -14.71
C ILE A 410 24.69 18.72 -14.35
N GLN A 411 25.95 18.34 -14.14
CA GLN A 411 27.03 19.29 -13.80
C GLN A 411 27.23 20.34 -14.89
N TYR A 412 27.25 19.92 -16.16
CA TYR A 412 27.37 20.83 -17.29
C TYR A 412 26.18 21.80 -17.37
N ILE A 413 24.94 21.30 -17.30
CA ILE A 413 23.74 22.13 -17.37
C ILE A 413 23.70 23.13 -16.20
N LEU A 414 24.02 22.70 -14.97
CA LEU A 414 24.09 23.59 -13.80
C LEU A 414 25.16 24.67 -13.93
N SER A 415 26.26 24.40 -14.63
CA SER A 415 27.29 25.41 -14.93
C SER A 415 26.83 26.45 -15.95
N CYS A 416 25.88 26.09 -16.83
CA CYS A 416 25.33 26.98 -17.85
C CYS A 416 24.09 27.76 -17.36
N ARG A 417 23.13 27.05 -16.74
CA ARG A 417 21.79 27.53 -16.38
C ARG A 417 21.32 26.95 -15.04
N ARG A 418 21.89 27.47 -13.95
CA ARG A 418 21.56 27.05 -12.58
C ARG A 418 20.11 27.34 -12.18
N ASP A 419 19.48 28.35 -12.76
CA ASP A 419 18.09 28.74 -12.52
C ASP A 419 17.09 27.60 -12.81
N LEU A 420 17.41 26.71 -13.77
CA LEU A 420 16.58 25.56 -14.13
C LEU A 420 16.36 24.57 -12.98
N ALA A 421 17.23 24.57 -11.96
CA ALA A 421 17.11 23.70 -10.78
C ALA A 421 15.89 24.03 -9.91
N SER A 422 15.33 25.23 -10.05
CA SER A 422 14.14 25.68 -9.30
C SER A 422 12.83 25.54 -10.07
N ASN A 423 12.90 25.29 -11.38
CA ASN A 423 11.72 25.12 -12.23
C ASN A 423 11.00 23.83 -11.85
N ARG A 424 9.67 23.85 -11.91
CA ARG A 424 8.83 22.68 -11.64
C ARG A 424 8.22 22.14 -12.93
N ASN A 425 8.19 20.82 -13.08
CA ASN A 425 7.46 20.14 -14.15
C ASN A 425 5.94 20.10 -13.88
N ARG A 426 5.16 19.40 -14.71
CA ARG A 426 3.69 19.29 -14.53
C ARG A 426 3.28 18.51 -13.30
N ALA A 427 4.05 17.50 -12.91
CA ALA A 427 3.88 16.83 -11.62
C ALA A 427 4.18 17.75 -10.43
N GLY A 428 4.73 18.94 -10.69
CA GLY A 428 5.08 19.91 -9.69
C GLY A 428 6.42 19.66 -9.03
N ASP A 429 7.28 18.82 -9.62
CA ASP A 429 8.60 18.48 -9.10
C ASP A 429 9.68 19.38 -9.68
N SER A 430 10.64 19.79 -8.86
CA SER A 430 11.93 20.27 -9.35
C SER A 430 12.79 19.10 -9.88
N PRO A 431 13.91 19.34 -10.58
CA PRO A 431 14.78 18.24 -11.04
C PRO A 431 15.26 17.32 -9.92
N LEU A 432 15.49 17.87 -8.72
CA LEU A 432 15.88 17.08 -7.55
C LEU A 432 14.71 16.25 -7.02
N GLU A 433 13.51 16.83 -6.97
CA GLU A 433 12.30 16.15 -6.51
C GLU A 433 11.89 15.03 -7.49
N ALA A 434 12.01 15.28 -8.81
CA ALA A 434 11.75 14.29 -9.85
C ALA A 434 12.73 13.10 -9.79
N LEU A 435 14.02 13.36 -9.54
CA LEU A 435 14.99 12.30 -9.27
C LEU A 435 14.61 11.50 -8.01
N LYS A 436 14.21 12.18 -6.92
CA LYS A 436 13.77 11.49 -5.68
C LYS A 436 12.51 10.65 -5.90
N ALA A 437 11.54 11.12 -6.68
CA ALA A 437 10.35 10.35 -7.06
C ALA A 437 10.74 9.12 -7.88
N LYS A 438 11.65 9.26 -8.85
CA LYS A 438 12.20 8.12 -9.62
C LYS A 438 12.92 7.12 -8.72
N MET A 439 13.69 7.61 -7.76
CA MET A 439 14.39 6.77 -6.78
C MET A 439 13.42 6.00 -5.90
N GLU A 440 12.36 6.63 -5.42
CA GLU A 440 11.33 5.94 -4.65
C GLU A 440 10.70 4.82 -5.48
N SER A 441 10.36 5.09 -6.75
CA SER A 441 9.87 4.05 -7.66
C SER A 441 10.87 2.90 -7.85
N ILE A 442 12.16 3.16 -7.99
CA ILE A 442 13.19 2.11 -8.15
C ILE A 442 13.33 1.28 -6.86
N ARG A 443 13.22 1.94 -5.71
CA ARG A 443 13.32 1.29 -4.41
C ARG A 443 12.17 0.33 -4.16
N THR A 444 10.96 0.71 -4.57
CA THR A 444 9.74 0.04 -4.10
C THR A 444 9.13 -0.93 -5.10
N ARG A 445 9.30 -0.69 -6.40
CA ARG A 445 8.56 -1.41 -7.44
C ARG A 445 9.41 -1.76 -8.66
N ALA A 446 9.03 -2.85 -9.33
CA ALA A 446 9.49 -3.21 -10.66
C ALA A 446 8.29 -3.52 -11.57
N VAL A 447 8.25 -2.87 -12.74
CA VAL A 447 7.15 -2.97 -13.70
C VAL A 447 7.49 -4.00 -14.78
N HIS A 448 6.56 -4.92 -15.02
CA HIS A 448 6.66 -6.01 -15.99
C HIS A 448 5.42 -6.02 -16.89
N GLY A 449 5.45 -5.22 -17.96
CA GLY A 449 4.25 -4.98 -18.78
C GLY A 449 3.24 -4.14 -18.00
N GLU A 450 2.03 -4.66 -17.85
CA GLU A 450 0.95 -4.01 -17.06
C GLU A 450 1.04 -4.33 -15.56
N LEU A 451 1.84 -5.33 -15.16
CA LEU A 451 1.97 -5.77 -13.78
C LEU A 451 3.07 -5.02 -13.03
N THR A 452 2.77 -4.56 -11.82
CA THR A 452 3.70 -3.93 -10.88
C THR A 452 4.03 -4.88 -9.72
N SER A 453 5.28 -5.32 -9.65
CA SER A 453 5.78 -6.12 -8.53
C SER A 453 6.38 -5.24 -7.43
N VAL A 454 6.08 -5.57 -6.16
CA VAL A 454 6.66 -4.89 -4.99
C VAL A 454 8.02 -5.51 -4.64
N CYS A 455 9.07 -4.70 -4.58
CA CYS A 455 10.44 -5.16 -4.36
C CYS A 455 11.19 -4.44 -3.22
N ALA A 456 10.47 -3.63 -2.43
CA ALA A 456 11.02 -2.81 -1.34
C ALA A 456 11.91 -3.61 -0.37
N ASP A 457 11.52 -4.82 0.01
CA ASP A 457 12.30 -5.64 0.95
C ASP A 457 13.62 -6.16 0.36
N LYS A 458 13.74 -6.21 -0.96
CA LYS A 458 14.93 -6.66 -1.71
C LYS A 458 15.87 -5.51 -2.08
N PHE A 459 15.51 -4.27 -1.72
CA PHE A 459 16.32 -3.09 -2.02
C PHE A 459 17.74 -3.21 -1.44
N ALA A 460 18.76 -2.93 -2.25
CA ALA A 460 20.17 -3.03 -1.87
C ALA A 460 20.88 -1.66 -1.79
N GLY A 461 20.13 -0.57 -1.96
CA GLY A 461 20.66 0.79 -2.04
C GLY A 461 20.80 1.29 -3.48
N PHE A 462 20.81 2.61 -3.63
CA PHE A 462 21.03 3.29 -4.90
C PHE A 462 22.50 3.21 -5.34
N SER A 463 22.73 3.30 -6.65
CA SER A 463 24.09 3.32 -7.20
C SER A 463 24.84 4.60 -6.81
N GLN A 464 26.18 4.53 -6.82
CA GLN A 464 27.05 5.69 -6.60
C GLN A 464 26.69 6.85 -7.55
N ARG A 465 26.34 6.54 -8.80
CA ARG A 465 25.94 7.53 -9.80
C ARG A 465 24.67 8.29 -9.42
N ILE A 466 23.65 7.60 -8.93
CA ILE A 466 22.37 8.23 -8.52
C ILE A 466 22.59 9.15 -7.33
N ILE A 467 23.33 8.71 -6.30
CA ILE A 467 23.60 9.57 -5.14
C ILE A 467 24.50 10.77 -5.49
N ALA A 468 25.40 10.62 -6.47
CA ALA A 468 26.17 11.74 -7.02
C ALA A 468 25.29 12.76 -7.75
N CYS A 469 24.23 12.31 -8.43
CA CYS A 469 23.25 13.22 -9.05
C CYS A 469 22.48 14.02 -7.99
N ILE A 470 22.06 13.39 -6.89
CA ILE A 470 21.46 14.11 -5.74
C ILE A 470 22.44 15.14 -5.18
N ALA A 471 23.68 14.73 -4.95
CA ALA A 471 24.73 15.57 -4.40
C ALA A 471 24.97 16.81 -5.27
N ALA A 472 25.08 16.63 -6.59
CA ALA A 472 25.23 17.72 -7.57
C ALA A 472 24.02 18.67 -7.59
N LEU A 473 22.79 18.14 -7.49
CA LEU A 473 21.56 18.94 -7.48
C LEU A 473 21.29 19.64 -6.15
N SER A 474 21.91 19.18 -5.06
CA SER A 474 21.73 19.71 -3.70
C SER A 474 22.91 20.53 -3.21
N ASP A 475 23.94 20.74 -4.05
CA ASP A 475 25.24 21.32 -3.67
C ASP A 475 25.86 20.65 -2.42
N SER A 476 25.75 19.32 -2.33
CA SER A 476 26.28 18.51 -1.21
C SER A 476 27.53 17.74 -1.63
N GLU A 477 28.44 17.51 -0.69
CA GLU A 477 29.57 16.60 -0.88
C GLU A 477 29.19 15.16 -0.53
N ILE A 478 29.76 14.20 -1.26
CA ILE A 478 29.62 12.77 -0.97
C ILE A 478 30.96 12.05 -1.06
N PHE A 479 31.04 10.92 -0.39
CA PHE A 479 32.12 9.95 -0.45
C PHE A 479 31.89 8.97 -1.62
N ASN A 480 32.95 8.54 -2.29
CA ASN A 480 32.85 7.45 -3.26
C ASN A 480 32.70 6.11 -2.52
N LEU A 481 31.47 5.59 -2.44
CA LEU A 481 31.19 4.35 -1.72
C LEU A 481 31.78 3.11 -2.42
N ASP A 482 32.15 3.20 -3.69
CA ASP A 482 32.81 2.09 -4.40
C ASP A 482 34.28 1.90 -3.94
N GLU A 483 34.85 2.90 -3.24
CA GLU A 483 36.20 2.89 -2.67
C GLU A 483 36.21 2.70 -1.14
N ILE A 484 35.06 2.32 -0.55
CA ILE A 484 34.95 2.17 0.90
C ILE A 484 35.80 0.98 1.41
N SER A 485 36.66 1.22 2.39
CA SER A 485 37.48 0.15 2.98
C SER A 485 36.70 -0.65 4.04
N PRO A 486 37.02 -1.94 4.25
CA PRO A 486 36.42 -2.74 5.32
C PRO A 486 36.59 -2.11 6.71
N ASP A 487 37.74 -1.48 6.97
CA ASP A 487 38.00 -0.79 8.24
C ASP A 487 37.02 0.37 8.46
N LEU A 488 36.74 1.16 7.41
CA LEU A 488 35.79 2.25 7.48
C LEU A 488 34.35 1.74 7.67
N ILE A 489 33.98 0.62 7.05
CA ILE A 489 32.69 -0.05 7.29
C ILE A 489 32.56 -0.46 8.76
N ASN A 490 33.61 -1.05 9.34
CA ASN A 490 33.63 -1.47 10.74
C ASN A 490 33.53 -0.27 11.69
N GLU A 491 34.20 0.84 11.38
CA GLU A 491 34.10 2.10 12.13
C GLU A 491 32.68 2.70 12.07
N ILE A 492 32.06 2.75 10.89
CA ILE A 492 30.67 3.23 10.71
C ILE A 492 29.67 2.32 11.43
N SER A 493 29.94 1.02 11.45
CA SER A 493 29.12 0.03 12.16
C SER A 493 29.32 0.09 13.68
N SER A 494 30.34 0.80 14.15
CA SER A 494 30.74 0.93 15.56
C SER A 494 30.19 2.19 16.25
N ALA A 495 30.46 2.35 17.55
CA ALA A 495 29.76 3.29 18.43
C ALA A 495 29.78 4.76 17.95
N ALA A 496 28.63 5.42 18.14
CA ALA A 496 28.33 6.77 17.62
C ALA A 496 29.27 7.91 18.05
N GLU A 497 30.00 7.79 19.17
CA GLU A 497 30.83 8.88 19.69
C GLU A 497 32.16 9.05 18.95
N GLU A 498 32.75 7.97 18.40
CA GLU A 498 33.95 8.05 17.56
C GLU A 498 33.61 8.60 16.17
N ILE A 499 32.45 8.22 15.63
CA ILE A 499 31.93 8.66 14.33
C ILE A 499 31.81 10.20 14.29
N LYS A 500 31.32 10.84 15.37
CA LYS A 500 31.13 12.31 15.44
C LYS A 500 32.40 13.14 15.23
N ARG A 501 33.59 12.57 15.48
CA ARG A 501 34.85 13.33 15.49
C ARG A 501 35.63 13.25 14.18
N ASN A 502 35.31 12.30 13.29
CA ASN A 502 36.04 12.09 12.06
C ASN A 502 35.23 12.56 10.83
N PRO A 503 35.63 13.65 10.15
CA PRO A 503 34.91 14.19 8.99
C PRO A 503 34.74 13.19 7.84
N LYS A 504 35.73 12.31 7.62
CA LYS A 504 35.66 11.28 6.57
C LYS A 504 34.56 10.26 6.87
N ILE A 505 34.43 9.86 8.14
CA ILE A 505 33.37 8.94 8.59
C ILE A 505 32.00 9.62 8.44
N GLN A 506 31.89 10.91 8.82
CA GLN A 506 30.64 11.66 8.65
C GLN A 506 30.22 11.77 7.17
N LEU A 507 31.17 12.05 6.27
CA LEU A 507 30.90 12.13 4.83
C LEU A 507 30.49 10.76 4.26
N ALA A 508 31.16 9.69 4.67
CA ALA A 508 30.79 8.33 4.27
C ALA A 508 29.40 7.95 4.80
N LEU A 509 29.08 8.27 6.06
CA LEU A 509 27.76 8.03 6.64
C LEU A 509 26.66 8.86 5.96
N HIS A 510 26.93 10.12 5.61
CA HIS A 510 26.02 10.93 4.80
C HIS A 510 25.74 10.27 3.44
N SER A 511 26.76 9.75 2.80
CA SER A 511 26.65 9.05 1.51
C SER A 511 25.86 7.75 1.63
N LEU A 512 26.05 6.97 2.71
CA LEU A 512 25.25 5.78 3.00
C LEU A 512 23.78 6.13 3.27
N ARG A 513 23.50 7.25 3.95
CA ARG A 513 22.13 7.74 4.16
C ARG A 513 21.43 8.06 2.83
N LEU A 514 22.13 8.68 1.88
CA LEU A 514 21.60 8.86 0.52
C LEU A 514 21.40 7.53 -0.19
N ARG A 515 22.38 6.62 -0.11
CA ARG A 515 22.32 5.27 -0.73
C ARG A 515 21.10 4.48 -0.26
N TYR A 516 20.76 4.57 1.02
CA TYR A 516 19.68 3.80 1.62
C TYR A 516 18.38 4.61 1.83
N GLY A 517 18.27 5.80 1.23
CA GLY A 517 17.03 6.60 1.25
C GLY A 517 16.64 7.12 2.64
N CYS A 518 17.60 7.34 3.54
CA CYS A 518 17.33 7.92 4.86
C CYS A 518 16.84 9.37 4.73
N THR A 519 15.69 9.67 5.33
CA THR A 519 15.11 11.02 5.36
C THR A 519 15.27 11.73 6.71
N CYS A 520 15.51 10.99 7.80
CA CYS A 520 15.68 11.58 9.14
C CYS A 520 17.08 12.13 9.42
N GLY A 521 18.08 11.79 8.60
CA GLY A 521 19.47 12.15 8.85
C GLY A 521 20.11 11.46 10.05
N GLU A 522 19.43 10.51 10.70
CA GLU A 522 19.87 9.87 11.94
C GLU A 522 20.01 8.33 11.87
N CYS A 523 19.73 7.72 10.71
CA CYS A 523 19.86 6.28 10.55
C CYS A 523 21.29 5.80 10.87
N ILE A 524 21.39 4.74 11.67
CA ILE A 524 22.63 4.02 11.94
C ILE A 524 23.00 3.22 10.69
N GLY A 525 24.27 3.30 10.27
CA GLY A 525 24.72 2.70 9.00
C GLY A 525 24.06 3.27 7.75
N GLY A 526 23.27 4.34 7.88
CA GLY A 526 22.45 4.91 6.80
C GLY A 526 21.10 4.26 6.58
N PHE A 527 20.79 3.11 7.20
CA PHE A 527 19.54 2.37 6.95
C PHE A 527 18.68 2.14 8.21
N LEU A 528 19.25 1.84 9.38
CA LEU A 528 18.48 1.53 10.60
C LEU A 528 17.99 2.82 11.27
N SER A 529 16.69 3.12 11.17
CA SER A 529 16.11 4.37 11.68
C SER A 529 16.00 4.42 13.21
N PRO A 530 15.87 5.63 13.81
CA PRO A 530 15.68 5.76 15.26
C PRO A 530 14.44 5.02 15.80
N ARG A 531 13.30 5.08 15.09
CA ARG A 531 12.05 4.41 15.48
C ARG A 531 12.17 2.90 15.37
N MET A 532 12.70 2.38 14.26
CA MET A 532 12.90 0.93 14.11
C MET A 532 13.92 0.38 15.12
N ARG A 533 15.01 1.12 15.38
CA ARG A 533 15.98 0.75 16.43
C ARG A 533 15.31 0.63 17.79
N PHE A 534 14.38 1.54 18.11
CA PHE A 534 13.64 1.50 19.36
C PHE A 534 12.68 0.31 19.41
N ALA A 535 11.93 0.04 18.34
CA ALA A 535 11.08 -1.15 18.24
C ALA A 535 11.87 -2.45 18.46
N LEU A 536 13.03 -2.59 17.80
CA LEU A 536 13.91 -3.75 17.98
C LEU A 536 14.48 -3.83 19.40
N LEU A 537 14.78 -2.69 20.03
CA LEU A 537 15.29 -2.65 21.41
C LEU A 537 14.22 -3.14 22.38
N CYS A 538 13.00 -2.64 22.25
CA CYS A 538 11.85 -3.09 23.05
C CYS A 538 11.64 -4.60 22.89
N GLN A 539 11.63 -5.11 21.66
CA GLN A 539 11.49 -6.57 21.45
C GLN A 539 12.66 -7.35 22.06
N ALA A 540 13.90 -6.88 21.91
CA ALA A 540 15.05 -7.57 22.46
C ALA A 540 14.99 -7.67 23.99
N GLU A 541 14.50 -6.65 24.68
CA GLU A 541 14.34 -6.64 26.15
C GLU A 541 13.13 -7.46 26.60
N ILE A 542 11.96 -7.27 25.96
CA ILE A 542 10.73 -8.00 26.26
C ILE A 542 10.95 -9.51 26.10
N GLN A 543 11.50 -9.93 24.96
CA GLN A 543 11.72 -11.35 24.69
C GLN A 543 12.78 -11.95 25.62
N HIS A 544 13.83 -11.20 25.96
CA HIS A 544 14.80 -11.63 26.96
C HIS A 544 14.15 -11.88 28.33
N ASP A 545 13.29 -10.98 28.78
CA ASP A 545 12.66 -11.05 30.10
C ASP A 545 11.58 -12.15 30.15
N LEU A 546 10.68 -12.21 29.15
CA LEU A 546 9.64 -13.24 29.07
C LEU A 546 10.23 -14.66 29.02
N MET A 547 11.21 -14.90 28.14
CA MET A 547 11.85 -16.21 28.04
C MET A 547 12.63 -16.58 29.31
N ARG A 548 13.19 -15.58 30.01
CA ARG A 548 13.89 -15.79 31.29
C ARG A 548 12.90 -16.11 32.41
N GLU A 549 11.74 -15.49 32.45
CA GLU A 549 10.65 -15.83 33.37
C GLU A 549 10.16 -17.26 33.12
N SER A 550 9.83 -17.58 31.86
CA SER A 550 9.46 -18.93 31.40
C SER A 550 10.54 -19.96 31.77
N PHE A 551 11.83 -19.62 31.64
CA PHE A 551 12.95 -20.48 32.03
C PHE A 551 12.99 -20.81 33.54
N TYR A 552 12.47 -19.94 34.41
CA TYR A 552 12.36 -20.21 35.84
C TYR A 552 11.09 -20.97 36.21
N GLU A 553 10.00 -20.77 35.47
CA GLU A 553 8.74 -21.47 35.65
C GLU A 553 8.84 -22.94 35.20
N PHE A 554 9.37 -23.18 34.01
CA PHE A 554 9.53 -24.52 33.45
C PHE A 554 10.93 -25.08 33.74
N GLN A 555 11.01 -25.91 34.79
CA GLN A 555 12.26 -26.62 35.11
C GLN A 555 12.58 -27.72 34.07
N ASP A 556 11.56 -28.25 33.40
CA ASP A 556 11.72 -29.21 32.31
C ASP A 556 11.90 -28.48 30.96
N GLY A 557 12.80 -29.01 30.13
CA GLY A 557 13.17 -28.37 28.88
C GLY A 557 12.19 -28.53 27.72
N PRO A 558 11.48 -29.66 27.55
CA PRO A 558 10.41 -29.80 26.57
C PRO A 558 9.31 -28.75 26.75
N ASP A 559 8.82 -28.57 27.97
CA ASP A 559 7.77 -27.59 28.28
C ASP A 559 8.20 -26.16 27.92
N TRP A 560 9.45 -25.78 28.25
CA TRP A 560 9.99 -24.48 27.85
C TRP A 560 10.06 -24.31 26.32
N VAL A 561 10.43 -25.38 25.59
CA VAL A 561 10.48 -25.33 24.12
C VAL A 561 9.08 -25.22 23.52
N GLU A 562 8.09 -25.89 24.11
CA GLU A 562 6.69 -25.80 23.69
C GLU A 562 6.11 -24.40 23.95
N ASP A 563 6.37 -23.83 25.14
CA ASP A 563 5.94 -22.49 25.53
C ASP A 563 6.52 -21.39 24.63
N ASN A 564 7.72 -21.61 24.07
CA ASN A 564 8.44 -20.64 23.24
C ASN A 564 8.57 -21.09 21.77
N ASP A 565 7.71 -22.01 21.28
CA ASP A 565 7.90 -22.60 19.95
C ASP A 565 7.88 -21.53 18.83
N GLU A 566 7.06 -20.49 18.97
CA GLU A 566 7.00 -19.36 18.06
C GLU A 566 8.34 -18.60 17.94
N GLU A 567 8.98 -18.30 19.08
CA GLU A 567 10.26 -17.60 19.16
C GLU A 567 11.40 -18.46 18.59
N LEU A 568 11.26 -19.78 18.69
CA LEU A 568 12.27 -20.74 18.26
C LEU A 568 12.15 -21.09 16.76
N ASN A 569 11.13 -20.61 16.05
CA ASN A 569 10.83 -20.97 14.65
C ASN A 569 11.98 -20.78 13.64
N PHE A 570 12.93 -19.90 13.94
CA PHE A 570 14.08 -19.64 13.08
C PHE A 570 15.29 -20.52 13.40
N LEU A 571 15.19 -21.41 14.39
CA LEU A 571 16.23 -22.38 14.70
C LEU A 571 16.10 -23.64 13.83
N PRO A 572 17.24 -24.26 13.45
CA PRO A 572 17.22 -25.61 12.90
C PRO A 572 16.54 -26.60 13.85
N ALA A 573 15.81 -27.58 13.31
CA ALA A 573 15.12 -28.59 14.11
C ALA A 573 16.06 -29.33 15.07
N SER A 574 17.30 -29.63 14.65
CA SER A 574 18.33 -30.24 15.50
C SER A 574 18.73 -29.39 16.69
N VAL A 575 18.68 -28.06 16.56
CA VAL A 575 18.95 -27.12 17.66
C VAL A 575 17.75 -27.05 18.60
N LYS A 576 16.51 -27.01 18.07
CA LYS A 576 15.27 -27.10 18.88
C LYS A 576 15.26 -28.37 19.75
N GLU A 577 15.61 -29.53 19.19
CA GLU A 577 15.69 -30.79 19.96
C GLU A 577 16.77 -30.74 21.06
N ASN A 578 17.93 -30.11 20.79
CA ASN A 578 18.95 -29.92 21.81
C ASN A 578 18.48 -29.00 22.95
N LEU A 579 17.67 -27.98 22.67
CA LEU A 579 17.12 -27.09 23.70
C LEU A 579 16.24 -27.83 24.70
N LYS A 580 15.53 -28.88 24.28
CA LYS A 580 14.69 -29.71 25.18
C LYS A 580 15.50 -30.37 26.30
N THR A 581 16.74 -30.75 26.04
CA THR A 581 17.58 -31.47 27.01
C THR A 581 18.69 -30.62 27.62
N ASN A 582 18.99 -29.45 27.05
CA ASN A 582 20.17 -28.66 27.40
C ASN A 582 19.83 -27.27 27.97
N LYS A 583 19.82 -27.18 29.30
CA LYS A 583 19.60 -25.93 30.03
C LYS A 583 20.54 -24.79 29.61
N SER A 584 21.82 -25.10 29.38
CA SER A 584 22.80 -24.08 28.98
C SER A 584 22.54 -23.51 27.59
N MET A 585 21.98 -24.29 26.67
CA MET A 585 21.64 -23.77 25.34
C MET A 585 20.44 -22.82 25.37
N ARG A 586 19.44 -23.12 26.22
CA ARG A 586 18.29 -22.21 26.43
C ARG A 586 18.74 -20.87 26.98
N GLU A 587 19.57 -20.89 28.02
CA GLU A 587 20.13 -19.67 28.61
C GLU A 587 21.03 -18.91 27.61
N GLY A 588 21.81 -19.63 26.80
CA GLY A 588 22.60 -19.04 25.72
C GLY A 588 21.76 -18.34 24.65
N PHE A 589 20.63 -18.94 24.23
CA PHE A 589 19.68 -18.32 23.30
C PHE A 589 19.12 -17.00 23.87
N ILE A 590 18.67 -17.03 25.13
CA ILE A 590 18.15 -15.85 25.83
C ILE A 590 19.21 -14.74 25.91
N ASN A 591 20.46 -15.09 26.24
CA ASN A 591 21.55 -14.11 26.37
C ASN A 591 21.86 -13.38 25.05
N ILE A 592 21.67 -14.02 23.89
CA ILE A 592 21.81 -13.33 22.59
C ILE A 592 20.84 -12.16 22.46
N CYS A 593 19.59 -12.27 22.94
CA CYS A 593 18.64 -11.14 22.96
C CYS A 593 19.22 -9.94 23.73
N GLY A 594 19.81 -10.20 24.89
CA GLY A 594 20.48 -9.17 25.70
C GLY A 594 21.69 -8.52 25.01
N TYR A 595 22.47 -9.29 24.25
CA TYR A 595 23.59 -8.74 23.47
C TYR A 595 23.13 -7.91 22.27
N ILE A 596 22.02 -8.27 21.63
CA ILE A 596 21.39 -7.46 20.58
C ILE A 596 20.84 -6.14 21.17
N ALA A 597 20.13 -6.20 22.30
CA ALA A 597 19.65 -5.02 23.01
C ALA A 597 20.80 -4.05 23.33
N GLU A 598 21.93 -4.58 23.79
CA GLU A 598 23.11 -3.77 24.08
C GLU A 598 23.71 -3.11 22.81
N CYS A 599 23.75 -3.80 21.68
CA CYS A 599 24.15 -3.18 20.40
C CYS A 599 23.26 -1.96 20.09
N LEU A 600 21.94 -2.14 20.20
CA LEU A 600 20.94 -1.11 19.91
C LEU A 600 21.05 0.09 20.87
N LYS A 601 21.28 -0.17 22.18
CA LYS A 601 21.56 0.88 23.19
C LYS A 601 22.81 1.69 22.85
N GLN A 602 23.87 1.02 22.38
CA GLN A 602 25.12 1.67 21.97
C GLN A 602 25.08 2.31 20.57
N ARG A 603 23.90 2.37 19.92
CA ARG A 603 23.73 2.83 18.54
C ARG A 603 24.66 2.12 17.54
N ARG A 604 24.90 0.82 17.74
CA ARG A 604 25.63 -0.07 16.81
C ARG A 604 24.64 -0.83 15.94
N ILE A 605 25.05 -1.18 14.73
CA ILE A 605 24.27 -2.07 13.86
C ILE A 605 24.24 -3.44 14.54
N PRO A 606 23.06 -4.04 14.80
CA PRO A 606 22.98 -5.37 15.39
C PRO A 606 23.27 -6.42 14.30
N ASN A 607 24.49 -6.49 13.79
CA ASN A 607 24.95 -7.58 12.93
C ASN A 607 25.75 -8.60 13.75
N GLU A 608 26.02 -9.77 13.19
CA GLU A 608 26.71 -10.85 13.92
C GLU A 608 28.05 -10.42 14.51
N ASN A 609 28.88 -9.70 13.74
CA ASN A 609 30.18 -9.21 14.21
C ASN A 609 30.05 -8.30 15.45
N ASN A 610 29.10 -7.36 15.42
CA ASN A 610 28.87 -6.44 16.53
C ASN A 610 28.28 -7.15 17.76
N VAL A 611 27.36 -8.10 17.57
CA VAL A 611 26.79 -8.89 18.66
C VAL A 611 27.88 -9.73 19.32
N LEU A 612 28.72 -10.41 18.53
CA LEU A 612 29.85 -11.19 19.05
C LEU A 612 30.91 -10.31 19.72
N TYR A 613 31.16 -9.10 19.21
CA TYR A 613 32.02 -8.12 19.88
C TYR A 613 31.49 -7.73 21.27
N ILE A 614 30.18 -7.46 21.38
CA ILE A 614 29.56 -7.15 22.68
C ILE A 614 29.64 -8.34 23.63
N TYR A 615 29.34 -9.55 23.16
CA TYR A 615 29.51 -10.78 23.91
C TYR A 615 30.94 -10.93 24.43
N GLN A 616 31.95 -10.83 23.57
CA GLN A 616 33.36 -10.96 23.96
C GLN A 616 33.81 -9.88 24.96
N LYS A 617 33.36 -8.64 24.79
CA LYS A 617 33.67 -7.55 25.73
C LYS A 617 33.03 -7.76 27.10
N LYS A 618 31.83 -8.37 27.13
CA LYS A 618 31.11 -8.71 28.36
C LYS A 618 31.48 -10.08 28.92
N SER A 619 32.29 -10.91 28.24
CA SER A 619 32.52 -12.31 28.61
C SER A 619 33.40 -12.46 29.86
N SER A 620 32.82 -12.11 31.00
CA SER A 620 33.02 -12.77 32.29
C SER A 620 31.94 -13.85 32.50
N GLU A 621 31.18 -14.19 31.44
CA GLU A 621 30.04 -15.11 31.47
C GLU A 621 30.48 -16.50 31.93
N TRP A 622 30.06 -16.84 33.15
CA TRP A 622 30.34 -18.12 33.77
C TRP A 622 29.05 -18.70 34.37
N PRO A 623 28.60 -19.90 33.96
CA PRO A 623 29.18 -20.74 32.90
C PRO A 623 29.04 -20.11 31.49
N PRO A 624 29.85 -20.51 30.49
CA PRO A 624 29.85 -19.91 29.15
C PRO A 624 28.68 -20.39 28.29
N VAL A 625 27.45 -20.13 28.74
CA VAL A 625 26.21 -20.67 28.17
C VAL A 625 25.97 -20.18 26.74
N THR A 626 26.27 -18.91 26.45
CA THR A 626 26.21 -18.37 25.08
C THR A 626 27.16 -19.10 24.14
N LYS A 627 28.40 -19.38 24.59
CA LYS A 627 29.37 -20.13 23.79
C LYS A 627 28.84 -21.53 23.44
N HIS A 628 28.26 -22.23 24.43
CA HIS A 628 27.69 -23.55 24.21
C HIS A 628 26.53 -23.56 23.23
N TYR A 629 25.68 -22.52 23.23
CA TYR A 629 24.61 -22.36 22.26
C TYR A 629 25.18 -22.24 20.83
N LEU A 630 26.16 -21.35 20.63
CA LEU A 630 26.79 -21.12 19.33
C LEU A 630 27.54 -22.35 18.82
N GLU A 631 28.33 -23.02 19.67
CA GLU A 631 29.10 -24.23 19.29
C GLU A 631 28.21 -25.44 18.95
N ARG A 632 26.93 -25.42 19.34
CA ARG A 632 25.95 -26.48 19.07
C ARG A 632 24.95 -26.10 17.97
N GLY A 633 25.34 -25.19 17.08
CA GLY A 633 24.57 -24.84 15.88
C GLY A 633 23.53 -23.73 16.09
N GLY A 634 23.43 -23.17 17.30
CA GLY A 634 22.72 -21.93 17.53
C GLY A 634 23.39 -20.76 16.80
N THR A 635 22.61 -19.75 16.40
CA THR A 635 23.13 -18.61 15.63
C THR A 635 22.58 -17.28 16.13
N VAL A 636 23.36 -16.21 15.98
CA VAL A 636 22.86 -14.84 16.19
C VAL A 636 21.73 -14.53 15.20
N ALA A 637 21.85 -15.03 13.96
CA ALA A 637 20.89 -14.79 12.90
C ALA A 637 19.48 -15.30 13.24
N ALA A 638 19.34 -16.47 13.86
CA ALA A 638 18.04 -17.00 14.25
C ALA A 638 17.34 -16.08 15.27
N VAL A 639 18.06 -15.67 16.32
CA VAL A 639 17.54 -14.77 17.36
C VAL A 639 17.20 -13.39 16.78
N ALA A 640 18.10 -12.82 15.97
CA ALA A 640 17.85 -11.53 15.37
C ALA A 640 16.66 -11.56 14.40
N THR A 641 16.53 -12.60 13.58
CA THR A 641 15.38 -12.78 12.67
C THR A 641 14.07 -12.86 13.45
N MET A 642 14.04 -13.58 14.59
CA MET A 642 12.89 -13.60 15.49
C MET A 642 12.53 -12.20 15.98
N LEU A 643 13.51 -11.42 16.46
CA LEU A 643 13.26 -10.06 16.99
C LEU A 643 12.74 -9.11 15.90
N PHE A 644 13.29 -9.20 14.69
CA PHE A 644 12.80 -8.47 13.52
C PHE A 644 11.35 -8.88 13.20
N GLN A 645 11.04 -10.17 13.20
CA GLN A 645 9.69 -10.69 12.94
C GLN A 645 8.67 -10.19 13.97
N LYS A 646 9.00 -10.24 15.26
CA LYS A 646 8.13 -9.71 16.33
C LYS A 646 7.94 -8.20 16.22
N ALA A 647 9.00 -7.45 15.87
CA ALA A 647 8.90 -6.01 15.67
C ALA A 647 8.03 -5.64 14.46
N LEU A 648 8.12 -6.39 13.36
CA LEU A 648 7.24 -6.25 12.20
C LEU A 648 5.78 -6.53 12.56
N GLN A 649 5.52 -7.63 13.27
CA GLN A 649 4.19 -8.06 13.70
C GLN A 649 3.53 -7.09 14.69
N GLN A 650 4.30 -6.31 15.46
CA GLN A 650 3.78 -5.28 16.36
C GLN A 650 3.79 -3.86 15.78
N GLY A 651 4.30 -3.70 14.55
CA GLY A 651 4.38 -2.40 13.91
C GLY A 651 3.00 -1.82 13.61
N GLU A 652 2.88 -0.49 13.69
CA GLU A 652 1.61 0.25 13.51
C GLU A 652 0.86 -0.09 12.21
N TYR A 653 1.59 -0.24 11.10
CA TYR A 653 1.00 -0.48 9.78
C TYR A 653 1.36 -1.86 9.20
N SER A 654 2.45 -2.45 9.69
CA SER A 654 2.92 -3.76 9.24
C SER A 654 2.33 -4.93 10.02
N GLY A 655 1.65 -4.65 11.13
CA GLY A 655 1.21 -5.65 12.10
C GLY A 655 0.00 -5.20 12.92
N ASP A 656 -0.06 -5.58 14.20
CA ASP A 656 -1.20 -5.35 15.09
C ASP A 656 -1.23 -3.96 15.75
N GLY A 657 -0.15 -3.17 15.59
CA GLY A 657 -0.01 -1.83 16.17
C GLY A 657 0.27 -1.76 17.67
N ASN A 658 0.43 -2.89 18.37
CA ASN A 658 0.66 -2.93 19.81
C ASN A 658 1.91 -2.12 20.23
N HIS A 659 2.96 -2.06 19.40
CA HIS A 659 4.13 -1.25 19.72
C HIS A 659 3.80 0.24 19.82
N GLN A 660 2.92 0.73 18.94
CA GLN A 660 2.47 2.12 18.94
C GLN A 660 1.53 2.40 20.12
N ASP A 661 0.67 1.44 20.47
CA ASP A 661 -0.25 1.56 21.62
C ASP A 661 0.50 1.65 22.96
N VAL A 662 1.58 0.88 23.12
CA VAL A 662 2.36 0.83 24.37
C VAL A 662 3.37 1.98 24.46
N PHE A 663 4.04 2.32 23.35
CA PHE A 663 5.19 3.24 23.37
C PHE A 663 5.01 4.50 22.52
N GLY A 664 3.77 4.87 22.18
CA GLY A 664 3.49 6.01 21.30
C GLY A 664 4.11 7.33 21.76
N ASP A 665 4.12 7.59 23.08
CA ASP A 665 4.69 8.81 23.66
C ASP A 665 6.21 8.91 23.49
N GLU A 666 6.92 7.79 23.45
CA GLU A 666 8.35 7.72 23.14
C GLU A 666 8.58 7.87 21.64
N ILE A 667 7.78 7.19 20.81
CA ILE A 667 7.92 7.16 19.36
C ILE A 667 7.73 8.56 18.74
N VAL A 668 6.73 9.32 19.21
CA VAL A 668 6.46 10.69 18.70
C VAL A 668 7.64 11.65 18.95
N LYS A 669 8.47 11.40 19.97
CA LYS A 669 9.67 12.20 20.24
C LYS A 669 10.82 11.92 19.27
N MET A 670 10.73 10.85 18.47
CA MET A 670 11.76 10.43 17.52
C MET A 670 11.44 10.91 16.11
N PRO A 671 12.45 11.29 15.31
CA PRO A 671 12.25 11.77 13.96
C PRO A 671 11.72 10.65 13.06
N GLU A 672 10.80 11.01 12.18
CA GLU A 672 10.26 10.13 11.15
C GLU A 672 11.29 9.86 10.05
N CYS A 673 11.33 8.63 9.58
CA CYS A 673 12.20 8.19 8.51
C CYS A 673 11.45 7.32 7.51
N ARG A 674 11.81 7.45 6.23
CA ARG A 674 11.37 6.52 5.18
C ARG A 674 11.66 5.05 5.53
N ASN A 675 12.70 4.78 6.32
CA ASN A 675 13.09 3.44 6.72
C ASN A 675 12.36 2.89 7.96
N ASP A 676 11.41 3.61 8.56
CA ASP A 676 10.81 3.23 9.85
C ASP A 676 10.08 1.88 9.85
N TYR A 677 9.48 1.50 8.73
CA TYR A 677 8.69 0.27 8.60
C TYR A 677 9.29 -0.73 7.60
N GLU A 678 10.48 -0.44 7.05
CA GLU A 678 11.12 -1.26 6.02
C GLU A 678 11.94 -2.42 6.62
N PHE A 679 11.29 -3.24 7.45
CA PHE A 679 11.93 -4.26 8.26
C PHE A 679 12.66 -5.33 7.43
N GLY A 680 12.08 -5.76 6.31
CA GLY A 680 12.71 -6.73 5.41
C GLY A 680 13.98 -6.22 4.76
N PHE A 681 13.95 -4.95 4.34
CA PHE A 681 15.14 -4.26 3.88
C PHE A 681 16.22 -4.20 4.97
N VAL A 682 15.86 -3.72 6.16
CA VAL A 682 16.81 -3.49 7.26
C VAL A 682 17.38 -4.79 7.84
N SER A 683 16.57 -5.85 8.00
CA SER A 683 17.06 -7.14 8.49
C SER A 683 18.08 -7.75 7.52
N GLY A 684 17.82 -7.65 6.21
CA GLY A 684 18.78 -8.04 5.17
C GLY A 684 20.07 -7.23 5.22
N MET A 685 19.98 -5.91 5.45
CA MET A 685 21.16 -5.05 5.62
C MET A 685 21.99 -5.37 6.87
N CYS A 686 21.37 -5.93 7.91
CA CYS A 686 22.09 -6.45 9.08
C CYS A 686 22.76 -7.82 8.83
N GLY A 687 22.55 -8.43 7.65
CA GLY A 687 23.09 -9.75 7.30
C GLY A 687 22.18 -10.91 7.72
N TYR A 688 20.91 -10.66 8.01
CA TYR A 688 19.94 -11.68 8.40
C TYR A 688 18.94 -11.98 7.30
N ARG A 689 18.05 -12.95 7.54
CA ARG A 689 16.94 -13.24 6.64
C ARG A 689 16.10 -11.97 6.43
N ARG A 690 15.75 -11.67 5.18
CA ARG A 690 14.81 -10.60 4.84
C ARG A 690 13.42 -11.06 5.27
N ILE A 691 12.91 -10.47 6.35
CA ILE A 691 11.55 -10.73 6.82
C ILE A 691 10.55 -9.99 5.94
N SER A 692 9.36 -10.53 5.78
CA SER A 692 8.30 -9.88 5.01
C SER A 692 6.97 -10.12 5.70
N ALA A 693 6.09 -9.11 5.64
CA ALA A 693 4.70 -9.29 6.06
C ALA A 693 3.90 -10.09 5.02
N VAL A 694 4.44 -10.23 3.81
CA VAL A 694 3.84 -10.95 2.69
C VAL A 694 4.77 -12.07 2.26
N GLN A 695 4.23 -13.28 2.13
CA GLN A 695 4.97 -14.37 1.50
C GLN A 695 4.94 -14.12 -0.02
N TYR A 696 6.05 -13.67 -0.58
CA TYR A 696 6.16 -13.50 -2.04
C TYR A 696 6.10 -14.88 -2.66
N VAL A 697 5.18 -15.10 -3.61
CA VAL A 697 5.06 -16.34 -4.37
C VAL A 697 5.34 -16.08 -5.84
N ASP A 698 5.91 -17.06 -6.54
CA ASP A 698 6.12 -17.00 -7.99
C ASP A 698 4.80 -17.14 -8.73
N MET A 699 4.83 -17.04 -10.06
CA MET A 699 3.64 -17.20 -10.89
C MET A 699 2.97 -18.58 -10.78
N PHE A 700 3.61 -19.54 -10.09
CA PHE A 700 3.12 -20.89 -9.83
C PHE A 700 2.71 -21.09 -8.36
N GLY A 701 2.70 -20.03 -7.55
CA GLY A 701 2.33 -20.09 -6.13
C GLY A 701 3.45 -20.60 -5.21
N ASN A 702 4.68 -20.78 -5.69
CA ASN A 702 5.80 -21.21 -4.85
C ASN A 702 6.38 -20.02 -4.10
N PRO A 703 6.64 -20.10 -2.78
CA PRO A 703 7.29 -19.03 -2.04
C PRO A 703 8.66 -18.67 -2.62
N ILE A 704 8.81 -17.45 -3.13
CA ILE A 704 10.07 -16.85 -3.59
C ILE A 704 11.00 -16.60 -2.39
N ASP A 705 10.46 -16.50 -1.16
CA ASP A 705 11.22 -16.14 0.06
C ASP A 705 11.84 -17.35 0.80
N LYS A 706 11.90 -18.50 0.15
CA LYS A 706 12.67 -19.66 0.63
C LYS A 706 14.06 -19.65 -0.02
N ASP A 707 14.88 -18.70 0.40
CA ASP A 707 16.35 -18.82 0.34
C ASP A 707 16.89 -19.16 1.74
#